data_AF-A0A443S9Q4-F1
#
_entry.id   AF-A0A443S9Q4-F1
#
_cell.length_a   1.000
_cell.length_b   1.000
_cell.length_c   1.000
_cell.angle_alpha   90.00
_cell.angle_beta   90.00
_cell.angle_gamma   90.00
#
_symmetry.space_group_name_H-M   'P 1'
#
loop_
_entity.id
_entity.type
_entity.pdbx_description
1 polymer ?
#
loop_
_entity_poly.entity_id
_entity_poly.type
_entity_poly.pdbx_seq_one_letter_code
_entity_poly.pdbx_strand_id
1 'polypeptide(L)'
;SIYETLVSGVLIGNFCRSAVQVDPEKTLAKFFPPFLNLFLKLTEDGKCYEEDHLDEQLTFILCVLSYLCSTRATFLLPYKENLMKVIDRVILLKDKFAYTYISATFRRILVCSTNAMTVDFKSEANNWGKPSDIEKVKINWSLPGEEDYKFVTEFLDKYLKDQLKYLQRWRRNEIKLKKEERLKSLNLIYACVWGACSSIPPWNSKEVELNERISGIKSDIFIEIGSKDIQFPDGENIREFVAVEMIQILQFILARKESDTEAIKIVIDIYDSLLFSFGGLSDETTWISECIEPLRPFLKNSLVRTRKHIRVLLVQKALKQHETRLQERKRSHFFTELHQQLMFDLITLSFNHYKDVREKASSVLQNMFINWPQCISLAISECLKRLSESGSDDDSQFEGFLDLTCVRKEDETPERLLIFHSDWSTTKRLWLSLFKAKYRDKESIVQKIAQLSASATSEHVDHSLRFMVPEKCRELALKGWSAGVPLDSKQPTDEEMDEADMKSDALLVENVGHYNELVLELVDLIKSHRLHWKYIDIAYSVLTTRIREDTDYPTEAIELFLSNINNDILSIRKQCIDAVGFLLQKQKRRHLKVKINEIDKESMQYKLNVDYLDEKIWESTKFVEKPFWGFYEWPKNDLFVYDVHEKQPKVNRPLKEMTKAERVIYKFFVSKKNIGSLLEFLSLEETKGEDVIDEARVSLFKRLSRNYGISVFKHIKQKILRLVQSDEESEQRCAAEIVTGLVRGSKHWSLQEVKALKEFLSPIIETMLNKLIDETSLDWTIFCGSCFMNRDPRKLSWILDLVLNKAITHKNTFSNSVSLQCLKEIIAQHSWRSVSLRQHLLTVFEPKLTEDYHDLRTKVGMILQSIFEFDNNFFGNTLKDSPSSSDFIDGVIKKLQVYSEDDVNEDDRKKCINLLKTVIYWIVSSFLLNAYPMQPQFYRLFPIYFECLKETKDVELQMEVEQTIQLYSICTTTKQSTAAAIEACETILNSKSWKSRQKLASYLAYQITGNLYQIIAFSEKILQFSKILIEDKNVEVRTAAKLTLKTAIENKVIEVDKQLLQYCKTKCETTLNNSSEHNSMEENRNGLKEKHSGFLALSAIVEAYPFDIPPFIPDILVYLSEHLNEPWLIRKTIKSTFKQFRETHHDNWREHETKFTSVQLLQLEDLLVSPSYYG
;
A
#
# COMPACT_ATOMS: atom_id res chain seq x y z
N SER A 1 17.09 -38.55 -38.83
CA SER A 1 17.52 -37.17 -38.57
C SER A 1 18.04 -37.10 -37.15
N ILE A 2 19.24 -36.57 -36.97
CA ILE A 2 19.80 -36.23 -35.65
C ILE A 2 19.28 -34.82 -35.31
N TYR A 3 18.90 -34.60 -34.06
CA TYR A 3 18.42 -33.30 -33.59
C TYR A 3 19.50 -32.67 -32.70
N GLU A 4 19.66 -31.35 -32.79
CA GLU A 4 20.51 -30.62 -31.84
C GLU A 4 20.00 -30.78 -30.41
N THR A 5 20.90 -30.71 -29.44
CA THR A 5 20.67 -31.20 -28.08
C THR A 5 20.36 -30.11 -27.05
N LEU A 6 20.35 -28.84 -27.45
CA LEU A 6 20.04 -27.71 -26.59
C LEU A 6 18.53 -27.43 -26.52
N VAL A 7 17.80 -27.58 -27.63
CA VAL A 7 16.34 -27.33 -27.68
C VAL A 7 15.57 -28.56 -28.16
N SER A 8 15.80 -28.99 -29.39
CA SER A 8 15.05 -30.03 -30.11
C SER A 8 15.21 -31.40 -29.46
N GLY A 9 16.44 -31.75 -29.09
CA GLY A 9 16.76 -33.00 -28.38
C GLY A 9 16.19 -33.04 -26.97
N VAL A 10 16.12 -31.88 -26.29
CA VAL A 10 15.45 -31.76 -24.98
C VAL A 10 13.93 -31.92 -25.11
N LEU A 11 13.31 -31.36 -26.14
CA LEU A 11 11.88 -31.55 -26.43
C LEU A 11 11.56 -33.04 -26.70
N ILE A 12 12.35 -33.69 -27.57
CA ILE A 12 12.21 -35.13 -27.85
C ILE A 12 12.43 -35.95 -26.58
N GLY A 13 13.45 -35.61 -25.79
CA GLY A 13 13.70 -36.22 -24.48
C GLY A 13 12.48 -36.15 -23.57
N ASN A 14 11.82 -34.99 -23.47
CA ASN A 14 10.60 -34.84 -22.68
C ASN A 14 9.39 -35.62 -23.22
N PHE A 15 9.26 -35.79 -24.54
CA PHE A 15 8.27 -36.71 -25.12
C PHE A 15 8.56 -38.17 -24.71
N CYS A 16 9.82 -38.60 -24.80
CA CYS A 16 10.25 -39.92 -24.34
C CYS A 16 10.00 -40.12 -22.84
N ARG A 17 10.29 -39.11 -22.01
CA ARG A 17 9.98 -39.10 -20.58
C ARG A 17 8.49 -39.25 -20.33
N SER A 18 7.65 -38.52 -21.05
CA SER A 18 6.20 -38.61 -20.88
C SER A 18 5.68 -40.00 -21.22
N ALA A 19 6.17 -40.61 -22.31
CA ALA A 19 5.82 -41.97 -22.69
C ALA A 19 6.26 -43.01 -21.64
N VAL A 20 7.49 -42.90 -21.12
CA VAL A 20 8.02 -43.86 -20.13
C VAL A 20 7.33 -43.74 -18.77
N GLN A 21 6.89 -42.54 -18.38
CA GLN A 21 6.12 -42.34 -17.14
C GLN A 21 4.70 -42.92 -17.20
N VAL A 22 4.10 -43.00 -18.40
CA VAL A 22 2.74 -43.56 -18.59
C VAL A 22 2.76 -45.09 -18.72
N ASP A 23 3.69 -45.65 -19.51
CA ASP A 23 3.82 -47.10 -19.72
C ASP A 23 5.32 -47.46 -19.88
N PRO A 24 6.04 -47.68 -18.75
CA PRO A 24 7.49 -47.87 -18.78
C PRO A 24 7.91 -49.15 -19.47
N GLU A 25 7.19 -50.27 -19.27
CA GLU A 25 7.53 -51.57 -19.84
C GLU A 25 7.54 -51.52 -21.38
N LYS A 26 6.46 -51.02 -21.99
CA LYS A 26 6.36 -50.96 -23.46
C LYS A 26 7.33 -49.95 -24.05
N THR A 27 7.48 -48.79 -23.40
CA THR A 27 8.33 -47.71 -23.91
C THR A 27 9.80 -48.11 -23.86
N LEU A 28 10.27 -48.65 -22.74
CA LEU A 28 11.66 -49.12 -22.60
C LEU A 28 11.95 -50.26 -23.58
N ALA A 29 11.07 -51.26 -23.68
CA ALA A 29 11.26 -52.37 -24.62
C ALA A 29 11.44 -51.91 -26.07
N LYS A 30 10.78 -50.82 -26.47
CA LYS A 30 10.85 -50.30 -27.84
C LYS A 30 12.06 -49.40 -28.09
N PHE A 31 12.34 -48.46 -27.19
CA PHE A 31 13.31 -47.39 -27.44
C PHE A 31 14.66 -47.62 -26.74
N PHE A 32 14.70 -48.29 -25.60
CA PHE A 32 15.90 -48.32 -24.75
C PHE A 32 17.03 -49.21 -25.31
N PRO A 33 16.80 -50.49 -25.70
CA PRO A 33 17.86 -51.34 -26.26
C PRO A 33 18.54 -50.79 -27.53
N PRO A 34 17.80 -50.23 -28.52
CA PRO A 34 18.43 -49.64 -29.70
C PRO A 34 19.42 -48.53 -29.37
N PHE A 35 19.08 -47.62 -28.45
CA PHE A 35 19.97 -46.53 -28.06
C PHE A 35 21.16 -47.02 -27.22
N LEU A 36 20.97 -47.98 -26.31
CA LEU A 36 22.07 -48.58 -25.54
C LEU A 36 23.09 -49.27 -26.46
N ASN A 37 22.62 -50.10 -27.39
CA ASN A 37 23.48 -50.82 -28.31
C ASN A 37 24.19 -49.88 -29.29
N LEU A 38 23.50 -48.84 -29.77
CA LEU A 38 24.09 -47.83 -30.64
C LEU A 38 25.21 -47.08 -29.91
N PHE A 39 24.99 -46.67 -28.65
CA PHE A 39 26.02 -46.02 -27.85
C PHE A 39 27.24 -46.94 -27.63
N LEU A 40 27.01 -48.20 -27.25
CA LEU A 40 28.10 -49.16 -27.04
C LEU A 40 28.90 -49.43 -28.32
N LYS A 41 28.25 -49.44 -29.47
CA LYS A 41 28.92 -49.60 -30.77
C LYS A 41 29.76 -48.37 -31.14
N LEU A 42 29.21 -47.17 -30.95
CA LEU A 42 29.91 -45.91 -31.27
C LEU A 42 31.10 -45.63 -30.34
N THR A 43 31.14 -46.25 -29.16
CA THR A 43 32.22 -46.07 -28.16
C THR A 43 33.19 -47.26 -28.08
N GLU A 44 33.10 -48.21 -29.02
CA GLU A 44 33.89 -49.45 -28.99
C GLU A 44 35.36 -49.24 -29.39
N ASP A 45 35.63 -48.30 -30.31
CA ASP A 45 36.97 -48.05 -30.85
C ASP A 45 37.87 -47.19 -29.92
N GLY A 46 37.30 -46.65 -28.84
CA GLY A 46 37.99 -45.89 -27.82
C GLY A 46 38.37 -44.45 -28.18
N LYS A 47 38.11 -43.98 -29.41
CA LYS A 47 38.58 -42.65 -29.85
C LYS A 47 37.90 -41.50 -29.09
N CYS A 48 36.61 -41.66 -28.82
CA CYS A 48 35.80 -40.67 -28.09
C CYS A 48 36.27 -40.38 -26.65
N TYR A 49 37.11 -41.22 -26.03
CA TYR A 49 37.64 -40.96 -24.68
C TYR A 49 38.78 -39.94 -24.65
N GLU A 50 39.45 -39.74 -25.79
CA GLU A 50 40.54 -38.76 -25.90
C GLU A 50 40.03 -37.38 -26.29
N GLU A 51 38.88 -37.31 -26.95
CA GLU A 51 38.23 -36.09 -27.47
C GLU A 51 37.70 -35.17 -26.34
N ASP A 52 37.95 -33.86 -26.50
CA ASP A 52 37.45 -32.83 -25.57
C ASP A 52 35.99 -32.45 -25.88
N HIS A 53 35.51 -32.70 -27.10
CA HIS A 53 34.14 -32.44 -27.56
C HIS A 53 33.55 -33.67 -28.23
N LEU A 54 32.34 -34.04 -27.81
CA LEU A 54 31.63 -35.19 -28.35
C LEU A 54 30.90 -34.88 -29.65
N ASP A 55 30.83 -35.88 -30.53
CA ASP A 55 29.99 -35.84 -31.72
C ASP A 55 28.50 -35.59 -31.37
N GLU A 56 27.79 -34.88 -32.24
CA GLU A 56 26.38 -34.52 -32.06
C GLU A 56 25.50 -35.76 -31.94
N GLN A 57 25.83 -36.83 -32.67
CA GLN A 57 25.10 -38.09 -32.59
C GLN A 57 25.21 -38.71 -31.19
N LEU A 58 26.43 -38.74 -30.62
CA LEU A 58 26.67 -39.31 -29.29
C LEU A 58 25.96 -38.48 -28.21
N THR A 59 26.03 -37.16 -28.33
CA THR A 59 25.39 -36.21 -27.41
C THR A 59 23.86 -36.36 -27.45
N PHE A 60 23.27 -36.52 -28.63
CA PHE A 60 21.82 -36.75 -28.79
C PHE A 60 21.38 -38.08 -28.16
N ILE A 61 22.15 -39.15 -28.37
CA ILE A 61 21.86 -40.46 -27.76
C ILE A 61 21.91 -40.37 -26.24
N LEU A 62 22.92 -39.70 -25.67
CA LEU A 62 23.04 -39.49 -24.23
C LEU A 62 21.87 -38.67 -23.68
N CYS A 63 21.46 -37.63 -24.39
CA CYS A 63 20.27 -36.85 -24.03
C CYS A 63 19.03 -37.74 -23.93
N VAL A 64 18.69 -38.48 -24.99
CA VAL A 64 17.49 -39.34 -25.04
C VAL A 64 17.56 -40.46 -23.99
N LEU A 65 18.69 -41.15 -23.86
CA LEU A 65 18.89 -42.18 -22.83
C LEU A 65 18.67 -41.62 -21.42
N SER A 66 19.17 -40.41 -21.15
CA SER A 66 19.00 -39.77 -19.85
C SER A 66 17.52 -39.54 -19.50
N TYR A 67 16.69 -39.14 -20.47
CA TYR A 67 15.26 -38.97 -20.26
C TYR A 67 14.49 -40.29 -20.16
N LEU A 68 14.86 -41.31 -20.95
CA LEU A 68 14.25 -42.65 -20.88
C LEU A 68 14.47 -43.32 -19.52
N CYS A 69 15.54 -42.95 -18.81
CA CYS A 69 15.80 -43.42 -17.44
C CYS A 69 14.87 -42.83 -16.36
N SER A 70 13.90 -41.97 -16.72
CA SER A 70 12.95 -41.33 -15.77
C SER A 70 11.83 -42.27 -15.32
N THR A 71 12.20 -43.44 -14.77
CA THR A 71 11.28 -44.46 -14.27
C THR A 71 11.93 -45.25 -13.13
N ARG A 72 11.15 -46.11 -12.44
CA ARG A 72 11.65 -46.94 -11.34
C ARG A 72 12.71 -47.93 -11.82
N ALA A 73 13.69 -48.21 -10.94
CA ALA A 73 14.76 -49.16 -11.19
C ALA A 73 14.24 -50.57 -11.54
N THR A 74 13.16 -51.02 -10.91
CA THR A 74 12.42 -52.26 -11.23
C THR A 74 12.19 -52.46 -12.73
N PHE A 75 11.80 -51.41 -13.47
CA PHE A 75 11.61 -51.48 -14.93
C PHE A 75 12.92 -51.42 -15.73
N LEU A 76 14.00 -50.94 -15.12
CA LEU A 76 15.34 -50.88 -15.73
C LEU A 76 16.16 -52.15 -15.48
N LEU A 77 15.80 -52.98 -14.51
CA LEU A 77 16.50 -54.23 -14.17
C LEU A 77 16.75 -55.16 -15.38
N PRO A 78 15.79 -55.37 -16.32
CA PRO A 78 16.03 -56.20 -17.51
C PRO A 78 17.18 -55.69 -18.40
N TYR A 79 17.53 -54.41 -18.28
CA TYR A 79 18.55 -53.74 -19.08
C TYR A 79 19.79 -53.35 -18.26
N LYS A 80 19.85 -53.74 -16.98
CA LYS A 80 20.86 -53.32 -15.99
C LYS A 80 22.28 -53.50 -16.51
N GLU A 81 22.64 -54.67 -17.05
CA GLU A 81 24.03 -54.92 -17.49
C GLU A 81 24.48 -53.94 -18.58
N ASN A 82 23.64 -53.71 -19.60
CA ASN A 82 23.98 -52.81 -20.69
C ASN A 82 23.95 -51.34 -20.24
N LEU A 83 22.99 -50.96 -19.38
CA LEU A 83 22.93 -49.63 -18.81
C LEU A 83 24.19 -49.31 -17.98
N MET A 84 24.61 -50.23 -17.11
CA MET A 84 25.81 -50.07 -16.28
C MET A 84 27.08 -49.98 -17.15
N LYS A 85 27.18 -50.78 -18.22
CA LYS A 85 28.28 -50.66 -19.20
C LYS A 85 28.30 -49.30 -19.90
N VAL A 86 27.14 -48.76 -20.27
CA VAL A 86 27.04 -47.42 -20.85
C VAL A 86 27.50 -46.37 -19.83
N ILE A 87 27.02 -46.43 -18.59
CA ILE A 87 27.43 -45.53 -17.51
C ILE A 87 28.94 -45.57 -17.30
N ASP A 88 29.52 -46.78 -17.20
CA ASP A 88 30.96 -46.98 -17.00
C ASP A 88 31.78 -46.32 -18.12
N ARG A 89 31.34 -46.40 -19.38
CA ARG A 89 31.99 -45.72 -20.51
C ARG A 89 31.79 -44.20 -20.50
N VAL A 90 30.61 -43.70 -20.14
CA VAL A 90 30.34 -42.25 -20.07
C VAL A 90 31.18 -41.57 -18.99
N ILE A 91 31.46 -42.27 -17.88
CA ILE A 91 32.36 -41.80 -16.81
C ILE A 91 33.80 -41.63 -17.31
N LEU A 92 34.20 -42.22 -18.43
CA LEU A 92 35.53 -42.01 -19.04
C LEU A 92 35.59 -40.81 -19.99
N LEU A 93 34.45 -40.31 -20.48
CA LEU A 93 34.40 -39.18 -21.44
C LEU A 93 34.76 -37.84 -20.77
N LYS A 94 35.57 -37.00 -21.42
CA LYS A 94 36.01 -35.70 -20.86
C LYS A 94 35.00 -34.57 -21.06
N ASP A 95 34.19 -34.66 -22.10
CA ASP A 95 33.27 -33.61 -22.54
C ASP A 95 32.22 -33.21 -21.47
N LYS A 96 31.91 -31.91 -21.45
CA LYS A 96 30.98 -31.29 -20.51
C LYS A 96 29.54 -31.76 -20.64
N PHE A 97 29.06 -31.96 -21.86
CA PHE A 97 27.71 -32.48 -22.09
C PHE A 97 27.60 -33.91 -21.59
N ALA A 98 28.62 -34.75 -21.81
CA ALA A 98 28.63 -36.12 -21.29
C ALA A 98 28.45 -36.17 -19.77
N TYR A 99 29.26 -35.42 -19.00
CA TYR A 99 29.11 -35.46 -17.55
C TYR A 99 27.85 -34.74 -17.05
N THR A 100 27.29 -33.79 -17.81
CA THR A 100 26.01 -33.17 -17.50
C THR A 100 24.85 -34.16 -17.66
N TYR A 101 24.80 -34.89 -18.78
CA TYR A 101 23.73 -35.86 -19.02
C TYR A 101 23.83 -37.08 -18.12
N ILE A 102 25.03 -37.60 -17.81
CA ILE A 102 25.16 -38.71 -16.87
C ILE A 102 24.76 -38.30 -15.45
N SER A 103 25.09 -37.08 -15.01
CA SER A 103 24.63 -36.55 -13.73
C SER A 103 23.10 -36.43 -13.71
N ALA A 104 22.49 -35.97 -14.81
CA ALA A 104 21.04 -35.95 -14.96
C ALA A 104 20.42 -37.35 -14.96
N THR A 105 21.08 -38.34 -15.58
CA THR A 105 20.67 -39.75 -15.57
C THR A 105 20.69 -40.32 -14.15
N PHE A 106 21.77 -40.06 -13.40
CA PHE A 106 21.90 -40.49 -12.01
C PHE A 106 20.77 -39.93 -11.16
N ARG A 107 20.53 -38.61 -11.24
CA ARG A 107 19.41 -37.97 -10.53
C ARG A 107 18.07 -38.61 -10.87
N ARG A 108 17.76 -38.80 -12.16
CA ARG A 108 16.48 -39.36 -12.61
C ARG A 108 16.25 -40.78 -12.11
N ILE A 109 17.25 -41.66 -12.27
CA ILE A 109 17.16 -43.05 -11.81
C ILE A 109 16.93 -43.09 -10.30
N LEU A 110 17.73 -42.33 -9.54
CA LEU A 110 17.67 -42.34 -8.08
C LEU A 110 16.35 -41.75 -7.58
N VAL A 111 15.94 -40.56 -8.05
CA VAL A 111 14.68 -39.92 -7.62
C VAL A 111 13.49 -40.82 -7.91
N CYS A 112 13.38 -41.36 -9.13
CA CYS A 112 12.27 -42.23 -9.49
C CYS A 112 12.26 -43.54 -8.69
N SER A 113 13.42 -44.00 -8.21
CA SER A 113 13.55 -45.26 -7.47
C SER A 113 13.46 -45.09 -5.96
N THR A 114 13.58 -43.87 -5.41
CA THR A 114 13.50 -43.64 -3.96
C THR A 114 12.27 -42.82 -3.54
N ASN A 115 11.68 -42.00 -4.43
CA ASN A 115 10.48 -41.21 -4.10
C ASN A 115 9.17 -41.97 -4.33
N ALA A 116 8.14 -41.58 -3.59
CA ALA A 116 6.75 -41.88 -3.91
C ALA A 116 6.26 -40.92 -5.01
N MET A 117 5.65 -41.46 -6.07
CA MET A 117 5.19 -40.68 -7.23
C MET A 117 3.77 -41.10 -7.62
N THR A 118 3.01 -40.24 -8.29
CA THR A 118 1.69 -40.61 -8.84
C THR A 118 1.80 -41.10 -10.28
N VAL A 119 1.06 -42.14 -10.63
CA VAL A 119 0.93 -42.67 -12.02
C VAL A 119 -0.44 -42.36 -12.63
N ASP A 120 -1.09 -41.31 -12.13
CA ASP A 120 -2.49 -40.97 -12.39
C ASP A 120 -2.64 -40.06 -13.62
N PHE A 121 -2.24 -40.57 -14.79
CA PHE A 121 -2.23 -39.83 -16.06
C PHE A 121 -3.49 -40.02 -16.91
N LYS A 122 -4.45 -40.84 -16.46
CA LYS A 122 -5.64 -41.24 -17.24
C LYS A 122 -6.92 -40.59 -16.72
N SER A 123 -7.73 -40.06 -17.64
CA SER A 123 -9.14 -39.73 -17.39
C SER A 123 -10.03 -40.79 -18.03
N GLU A 124 -11.09 -41.22 -17.34
CA GLU A 124 -12.08 -42.13 -17.92
C GLU A 124 -12.93 -41.40 -18.96
N ALA A 125 -12.98 -41.92 -20.19
CA ALA A 125 -13.67 -41.29 -21.31
C ALA A 125 -15.17 -41.04 -21.05
N ASN A 126 -15.83 -41.87 -20.24
CA ASN A 126 -17.27 -41.76 -19.94
C ASN A 126 -17.60 -40.79 -18.79
N ASN A 127 -16.61 -40.14 -18.16
CA ASN A 127 -16.78 -39.32 -16.96
C ASN A 127 -16.14 -37.92 -17.12
N TRP A 128 -16.31 -37.27 -18.27
CA TRP A 128 -15.77 -35.94 -18.54
C TRP A 128 -16.24 -34.88 -17.54
N GLY A 129 -15.29 -34.15 -16.96
CA GLY A 129 -15.58 -33.07 -16.01
C GLY A 129 -16.21 -33.52 -14.68
N LYS A 130 -16.35 -34.84 -14.43
CA LYS A 130 -17.02 -35.35 -13.23
C LYS A 130 -16.23 -34.98 -11.96
N PRO A 131 -16.81 -34.19 -11.05
CA PRO A 131 -16.12 -33.81 -9.83
C PRO A 131 -16.13 -35.00 -8.85
N SER A 132 -14.96 -35.32 -8.31
CA SER A 132 -14.75 -36.41 -7.35
C SER A 132 -14.76 -35.87 -5.93
N ASP A 133 -15.21 -36.71 -4.99
CA ASP A 133 -15.19 -36.41 -3.56
C ASP A 133 -13.80 -36.64 -2.98
N ILE A 134 -13.31 -35.68 -2.20
CA ILE A 134 -11.98 -35.75 -1.57
C ILE A 134 -11.86 -36.95 -0.60
N GLU A 135 -12.96 -37.36 0.02
CA GLU A 135 -12.95 -38.50 0.97
C GLU A 135 -12.99 -39.87 0.28
N LYS A 136 -13.42 -39.91 -0.98
CA LYS A 136 -13.62 -41.17 -1.74
C LYS A 136 -12.61 -41.36 -2.87
N VAL A 137 -11.86 -40.31 -3.22
CA VAL A 137 -10.91 -40.37 -4.33
C VAL A 137 -9.77 -41.33 -3.98
N LYS A 138 -9.54 -42.33 -4.84
CA LYS A 138 -8.37 -43.21 -4.78
C LYS A 138 -7.32 -42.68 -5.75
N ILE A 139 -6.16 -42.32 -5.23
CA ILE A 139 -5.01 -41.83 -6.02
C ILE A 139 -4.08 -43.00 -6.28
N ASN A 140 -3.65 -43.15 -7.53
CA ASN A 140 -2.73 -44.21 -7.92
C ASN A 140 -1.29 -43.80 -7.62
N TRP A 141 -0.79 -44.26 -6.47
CA TRP A 141 0.60 -44.08 -6.07
C TRP A 141 1.46 -45.23 -6.59
N SER A 142 2.65 -44.88 -7.05
CA SER A 142 3.75 -45.79 -7.29
C SER A 142 4.73 -45.59 -6.14
N LEU A 143 5.00 -46.65 -5.37
CA LEU A 143 5.90 -46.64 -4.21
C LEU A 143 7.15 -47.49 -4.51
N PRO A 144 8.33 -47.17 -3.93
CA PRO A 144 9.51 -48.00 -4.11
C PRO A 144 9.42 -49.37 -3.47
N GLY A 145 9.82 -50.39 -4.22
CA GLY A 145 9.92 -51.77 -3.74
C GLY A 145 11.32 -52.12 -3.23
N GLU A 146 11.46 -53.31 -2.64
CA GLU A 146 12.76 -53.82 -2.15
C GLU A 146 13.80 -53.98 -3.29
N GLU A 147 13.36 -54.32 -4.51
CA GLU A 147 14.23 -54.39 -5.68
C GLU A 147 14.79 -53.00 -6.09
N ASP A 148 13.98 -51.94 -5.96
CA ASP A 148 14.42 -50.58 -6.22
C ASP A 148 15.51 -50.18 -5.21
N TYR A 149 15.27 -50.41 -3.91
CA TYR A 149 16.25 -50.09 -2.86
C TYR A 149 17.55 -50.88 -3.01
N LYS A 150 17.47 -52.17 -3.37
CA LYS A 150 18.65 -52.99 -3.62
C LYS A 150 19.46 -52.44 -4.79
N PHE A 151 18.80 -52.11 -5.91
CA PHE A 151 19.46 -51.49 -7.05
C PHE A 151 20.12 -50.16 -6.67
N VAL A 152 19.40 -49.28 -5.97
CA VAL A 152 19.93 -47.97 -5.54
C VAL A 152 21.13 -48.14 -4.61
N THR A 153 21.08 -49.07 -3.65
CA THR A 153 22.19 -49.34 -2.73
C THR A 153 23.43 -49.82 -3.46
N GLU A 154 23.28 -50.79 -4.39
CA GLU A 154 24.36 -51.26 -5.25
C GLU A 154 24.91 -50.14 -6.15
N PHE A 155 24.02 -49.27 -6.65
CA PHE A 155 24.39 -48.15 -7.51
C PHE A 155 25.21 -47.09 -6.77
N LEU A 156 24.81 -46.74 -5.54
CA LEU A 156 25.54 -45.80 -4.70
C LEU A 156 26.87 -46.38 -4.22
N ASP A 157 26.91 -47.66 -3.83
CA ASP A 157 28.16 -48.31 -3.43
C ASP A 157 29.18 -48.33 -4.57
N LYS A 158 28.74 -48.64 -5.81
CA LYS A 158 29.62 -48.59 -6.98
C LYS A 158 30.00 -47.15 -7.32
N TYR A 159 29.04 -46.28 -7.62
CA TYR A 159 29.36 -44.99 -8.25
C TYR A 159 29.63 -43.86 -7.27
N LEU A 160 28.89 -43.74 -6.17
CA LEU A 160 29.15 -42.68 -5.18
C LEU A 160 30.44 -42.97 -4.41
N LYS A 161 30.61 -44.20 -3.89
CA LYS A 161 31.78 -44.57 -3.08
C LYS A 161 33.08 -44.54 -3.90
N ASP A 162 33.05 -44.96 -5.17
CA ASP A 162 34.24 -44.89 -6.03
C ASP A 162 34.66 -43.44 -6.33
N GLN A 163 33.71 -42.54 -6.57
CA GLN A 163 34.04 -41.12 -6.77
C GLN A 163 34.59 -40.46 -5.50
N LEU A 164 34.05 -40.80 -4.32
CA LEU A 164 34.59 -40.34 -3.05
C LEU A 164 36.01 -40.85 -2.82
N LYS A 165 36.28 -42.15 -3.07
CA LYS A 165 37.63 -42.72 -3.02
C LYS A 165 38.57 -42.04 -4.02
N TYR A 166 38.08 -41.69 -5.21
CA TYR A 166 38.86 -40.98 -6.22
C TYR A 166 39.33 -39.61 -5.71
N LEU A 167 38.42 -38.83 -5.10
CA LEU A 167 38.77 -37.55 -4.48
C LEU A 167 39.64 -37.70 -3.21
N GLN A 168 39.46 -38.76 -2.42
CA GLN A 168 40.34 -39.08 -1.29
C GLN A 168 41.79 -39.31 -1.74
N ARG A 169 42.00 -40.10 -2.80
CA ARG A 169 43.34 -40.33 -3.37
C ARG A 169 43.98 -39.03 -3.87
N TRP A 170 43.17 -38.14 -4.45
CA TRP A 170 43.62 -36.81 -4.86
C TRP A 170 44.04 -35.95 -3.67
N ARG A 171 43.22 -35.91 -2.61
CA ARG A 171 43.54 -35.21 -1.35
C ARG A 171 44.83 -35.72 -0.71
N ARG A 172 45.06 -37.03 -0.74
CA ARG A 172 46.28 -37.68 -0.24
C ARG A 172 47.51 -37.50 -1.14
N ASN A 173 47.37 -36.79 -2.27
CA ASN A 173 48.41 -36.62 -3.29
C ASN A 173 48.87 -37.92 -3.98
N GLU A 174 48.05 -38.98 -3.93
CA GLU A 174 48.34 -40.24 -4.62
C GLU A 174 48.09 -40.12 -6.14
N ILE A 175 47.19 -39.21 -6.54
CA ILE A 175 46.86 -38.91 -7.93
C ILE A 175 46.79 -37.39 -8.15
N LYS A 176 47.02 -36.94 -9.39
CA LYS A 176 46.80 -35.55 -9.82
C LYS A 176 45.55 -35.48 -10.68
N LEU A 177 44.58 -34.64 -10.30
CA LEU A 177 43.35 -34.41 -11.05
C LEU A 177 43.37 -33.06 -11.74
N LYS A 178 42.94 -33.01 -13.01
CA LYS A 178 42.64 -31.76 -13.72
C LYS A 178 41.35 -31.14 -13.18
N LYS A 179 41.13 -29.85 -13.48
CA LYS A 179 39.93 -29.11 -13.06
C LYS A 179 38.64 -29.79 -13.52
N GLU A 180 38.55 -30.18 -14.78
CA GLU A 180 37.37 -30.86 -15.34
C GLU A 180 37.08 -32.21 -14.68
N GLU A 181 38.11 -32.99 -14.35
CA GLU A 181 37.97 -34.29 -13.68
C GLU A 181 37.42 -34.14 -12.26
N ARG A 182 37.86 -33.09 -11.55
CA ARG A 182 37.32 -32.75 -10.22
C ARG A 182 35.86 -32.32 -10.31
N LEU A 183 35.54 -31.41 -11.24
CA LEU A 183 34.18 -30.94 -11.46
C LEU A 183 33.24 -32.09 -11.82
N LYS A 184 33.68 -33.00 -12.70
CA LYS A 184 32.94 -34.20 -13.06
C LYS A 184 32.65 -35.06 -11.83
N SER A 185 33.68 -35.38 -11.04
CA SER A 185 33.53 -36.20 -9.84
C SER A 185 32.58 -35.57 -8.81
N LEU A 186 32.72 -34.27 -8.55
CA LEU A 186 31.84 -33.52 -7.65
C LEU A 186 30.38 -33.46 -8.16
N ASN A 187 30.16 -33.25 -9.46
CA ASN A 187 28.81 -33.28 -10.05
C ASN A 187 28.14 -34.65 -9.92
N LEU A 188 28.90 -35.74 -10.09
CA LEU A 188 28.40 -37.10 -9.90
C LEU A 188 28.04 -37.36 -8.43
N ILE A 189 28.87 -36.92 -7.48
CA ILE A 189 28.57 -37.01 -6.05
C ILE A 189 27.30 -36.23 -5.73
N TYR A 190 27.21 -34.98 -6.18
CA TYR A 190 26.02 -34.15 -6.03
C TYR A 190 24.77 -34.83 -6.61
N ALA A 191 24.85 -35.37 -7.82
CA ALA A 191 23.75 -36.08 -8.47
C ALA A 191 23.29 -37.32 -7.67
N CYS A 192 24.21 -38.06 -7.07
CA CYS A 192 23.89 -39.20 -6.21
C CYS A 192 23.18 -38.78 -4.92
N VAL A 193 23.73 -37.79 -4.21
CA VAL A 193 23.19 -37.30 -2.93
C VAL A 193 21.81 -36.68 -3.13
N TRP A 194 21.69 -35.78 -4.10
CA TRP A 194 20.43 -35.13 -4.43
C TRP A 194 19.41 -36.14 -4.94
N GLY A 195 19.84 -37.08 -5.78
CA GLY A 195 18.96 -38.06 -6.41
C GLY A 195 18.33 -39.05 -5.42
N ALA A 196 19.09 -39.53 -4.44
CA ALA A 196 18.62 -40.51 -3.45
C ALA A 196 18.20 -39.88 -2.11
N CYS A 197 18.00 -38.55 -2.06
CA CYS A 197 17.88 -37.79 -0.82
C CYS A 197 16.68 -38.19 0.07
N SER A 198 15.62 -38.77 -0.48
CA SER A 198 14.45 -39.30 0.27
C SER A 198 14.76 -40.56 1.06
N SER A 199 15.73 -41.35 0.61
CA SER A 199 16.14 -42.61 1.22
C SER A 199 17.46 -42.49 1.97
N ILE A 200 18.26 -41.46 1.76
CA ILE A 200 19.47 -41.22 2.55
C ILE A 200 19.06 -40.67 3.93
N PRO A 201 19.26 -41.44 5.03
CA PRO A 201 18.85 -41.00 6.35
C PRO A 201 19.63 -39.76 6.82
N PRO A 202 19.09 -39.01 7.79
CA PRO A 202 19.84 -38.03 8.55
C PRO A 202 21.09 -38.66 9.20
N TRP A 203 22.16 -37.89 9.38
CA TRP A 203 23.34 -38.37 10.12
C TRP A 203 23.09 -38.47 11.62
N ASN A 204 23.87 -39.29 12.32
CA ASN A 204 23.74 -39.52 13.76
C ASN A 204 24.88 -38.86 14.54
N SER A 205 25.06 -37.56 14.30
CA SER A 205 26.07 -36.73 14.97
C SER A 205 25.53 -36.23 16.31
N LYS A 206 26.43 -36.01 17.28
CA LYS A 206 26.07 -35.53 18.62
C LYS A 206 25.38 -34.16 18.54
N GLU A 207 24.28 -34.03 19.27
CA GLU A 207 23.54 -32.77 19.38
C GLU A 207 24.38 -31.70 20.10
N VAL A 208 24.34 -30.48 19.56
CA VAL A 208 24.93 -29.28 20.16
C VAL A 208 23.83 -28.57 20.92
N GLU A 209 24.05 -28.39 22.22
CA GLU A 209 23.13 -27.67 23.08
C GLU A 209 23.26 -26.16 22.80
N LEU A 210 22.34 -25.62 22.00
CA LEU A 210 22.32 -24.20 21.62
C LEU A 210 21.63 -23.31 22.67
N ASN A 211 20.72 -23.86 23.47
CA ASN A 211 19.99 -23.18 24.56
C ASN A 211 19.48 -24.22 25.58
N GLU A 212 19.23 -23.82 26.83
CA GLU A 212 18.50 -24.63 27.82
C GLU A 212 17.09 -24.93 27.30
N ARG A 213 16.82 -26.18 26.93
CA ARG A 213 15.47 -26.61 26.54
C ARG A 213 14.68 -27.02 27.77
N ILE A 214 13.39 -26.68 27.77
CA ILE A 214 12.43 -27.36 28.66
C ILE A 214 12.43 -28.84 28.24
N SER A 215 12.93 -29.69 29.12
CA SER A 215 13.11 -31.11 28.85
C SER A 215 11.79 -31.79 28.46
N GLY A 216 11.82 -32.70 27.47
CA GLY A 216 10.71 -33.62 27.19
C GLY A 216 9.73 -33.27 26.06
N ILE A 217 9.77 -32.08 25.46
CA ILE A 217 8.95 -31.77 24.26
C ILE A 217 9.70 -32.23 23.01
N LYS A 218 9.32 -33.37 22.45
CA LYS A 218 9.75 -33.79 21.10
C LYS A 218 8.78 -33.19 20.10
N SER A 219 9.29 -32.56 19.04
CA SER A 219 8.44 -32.19 17.91
C SER A 219 7.93 -33.46 17.22
N ASP A 220 6.65 -33.49 16.86
CA ASP A 220 6.10 -34.58 16.05
C ASP A 220 6.77 -34.58 14.68
N ILE A 221 7.68 -35.53 14.47
CA ILE A 221 8.34 -35.74 13.19
C ILE A 221 7.44 -36.61 12.33
N PHE A 222 7.15 -36.21 11.10
CA PHE A 222 6.55 -37.14 10.12
C PHE A 222 7.56 -38.24 9.77
N ILE A 223 7.43 -39.40 10.41
CA ILE A 223 8.33 -40.54 10.19
C ILE A 223 8.02 -41.25 8.86
N GLU A 224 6.74 -41.36 8.49
CA GLU A 224 6.33 -42.11 7.31
C GLU A 224 6.14 -41.21 6.08
N ILE A 225 7.07 -41.32 5.13
CA ILE A 225 7.08 -40.55 3.88
C ILE A 225 7.07 -41.44 2.62
N GLY A 226 6.76 -42.73 2.76
CA GLY A 226 6.68 -43.64 1.60
C GLY A 226 8.03 -44.01 0.98
N SER A 227 9.15 -43.71 1.66
CA SER A 227 10.50 -44.17 1.34
C SER A 227 11.12 -44.89 2.53
N LYS A 228 12.07 -45.79 2.27
CA LYS A 228 12.88 -46.52 3.26
C LYS A 228 14.28 -45.94 3.31
N ASP A 229 14.85 -45.88 4.52
CA ASP A 229 16.23 -45.44 4.71
C ASP A 229 17.21 -46.49 4.16
N ILE A 230 18.24 -46.03 3.45
CA ILE A 230 19.33 -46.84 2.88
C ILE A 230 20.68 -46.45 3.48
N GLN A 231 21.57 -47.42 3.60
CA GLN A 231 22.94 -47.27 4.07
C GLN A 231 23.90 -47.90 3.07
N PHE A 232 25.20 -47.63 3.19
CA PHE A 232 26.17 -48.42 2.44
C PHE A 232 26.13 -49.89 2.89
N PRO A 233 26.59 -50.85 2.05
CA PRO A 233 26.59 -52.27 2.40
C PRO A 233 27.36 -52.64 3.69
N ASP A 234 28.29 -51.78 4.13
CA ASP A 234 29.03 -51.89 5.39
C ASP A 234 28.32 -51.25 6.59
N GLY A 235 27.13 -50.69 6.40
CA GLY A 235 26.30 -50.06 7.44
C GLY A 235 26.61 -48.58 7.68
N GLU A 236 27.54 -47.98 6.92
CA GLU A 236 27.86 -46.56 7.07
C GLU A 236 26.71 -45.65 6.60
N ASN A 237 26.50 -44.57 7.34
CA ASN A 237 25.53 -43.54 6.97
C ASN A 237 26.07 -42.73 5.76
N ILE A 238 25.37 -42.82 4.63
CA ILE A 238 25.79 -42.20 3.37
C ILE A 238 25.90 -40.67 3.52
N ARG A 239 24.95 -40.03 4.20
CA ARG A 239 24.92 -38.56 4.37
C ARG A 239 26.11 -38.08 5.17
N GLU A 240 26.38 -38.75 6.29
CA GLU A 240 27.48 -38.45 7.20
C GLU A 240 28.83 -38.65 6.51
N PHE A 241 29.00 -39.78 5.83
CA PHE A 241 30.23 -40.10 5.10
C PHE A 241 30.55 -39.05 4.04
N VAL A 242 29.55 -38.66 3.22
CA VAL A 242 29.75 -37.60 2.20
C VAL A 242 30.06 -36.25 2.85
N ALA A 243 29.36 -35.87 3.92
CA ALA A 243 29.59 -34.61 4.62
C ALA A 243 31.04 -34.50 5.12
N VAL A 244 31.53 -35.54 5.82
CA VAL A 244 32.90 -35.60 6.35
C VAL A 244 33.94 -35.52 5.23
N GLU A 245 33.72 -36.23 4.12
CA GLU A 245 34.65 -36.18 2.99
C GLU A 245 34.67 -34.82 2.30
N MET A 246 33.49 -34.19 2.11
CA MET A 246 33.40 -32.85 1.51
C MET A 246 34.06 -31.77 2.38
N ILE A 247 33.95 -31.85 3.71
CA ILE A 247 34.69 -30.98 4.65
C ILE A 247 36.20 -31.10 4.40
N GLN A 248 36.73 -32.32 4.35
CA GLN A 248 38.16 -32.56 4.17
C GLN A 248 38.64 -32.13 2.77
N ILE A 249 37.81 -32.29 1.74
CA ILE A 249 38.10 -31.83 0.37
C ILE A 249 38.09 -30.30 0.30
N LEU A 250 37.11 -29.64 0.90
CA LEU A 250 37.02 -28.18 0.93
C LEU A 250 38.24 -27.57 1.63
N GLN A 251 38.60 -28.10 2.81
CA GLN A 251 39.79 -27.66 3.54
C GLN A 251 41.07 -27.80 2.69
N PHE A 252 41.18 -28.90 1.93
CA PHE A 252 42.31 -29.12 1.03
C PHE A 252 42.35 -28.11 -0.14
N ILE A 253 41.20 -27.80 -0.75
CA ILE A 253 41.10 -26.78 -1.81
C ILE A 253 41.51 -25.40 -1.27
N LEU A 254 40.97 -25.02 -0.10
CA LEU A 254 41.24 -23.73 0.53
C LEU A 254 42.71 -23.59 0.96
N ALA A 255 43.32 -24.65 1.51
CA ALA A 255 44.72 -24.65 1.94
C ALA A 255 45.70 -24.40 0.78
N ARG A 256 45.35 -24.82 -0.43
CA ARG A 256 46.18 -24.63 -1.63
C ARG A 256 46.00 -23.27 -2.30
N LYS A 257 45.03 -22.47 -1.86
CA LYS A 257 44.61 -21.24 -2.54
C LYS A 257 44.32 -21.45 -4.03
N GLU A 258 43.82 -22.64 -4.41
CA GLU A 258 43.41 -22.92 -5.79
C GLU A 258 42.21 -22.02 -6.15
N SER A 259 42.27 -21.32 -7.29
CA SER A 259 41.19 -20.48 -7.82
C SER A 259 40.05 -21.30 -8.45
N ASP A 260 39.73 -22.46 -7.87
CA ASP A 260 38.73 -23.40 -8.37
C ASP A 260 37.33 -23.06 -7.84
N THR A 261 36.82 -21.88 -8.23
CA THR A 261 35.53 -21.35 -7.79
C THR A 261 34.37 -22.29 -8.10
N GLU A 262 34.42 -22.99 -9.24
CA GLU A 262 33.35 -23.90 -9.66
C GLU A 262 33.32 -25.17 -8.81
N ALA A 263 34.47 -25.72 -8.42
CA ALA A 263 34.51 -26.85 -7.48
C ALA A 263 33.93 -26.46 -6.12
N ILE A 264 34.29 -25.27 -5.62
CA ILE A 264 33.74 -24.73 -4.36
C ILE A 264 32.22 -24.55 -4.46
N LYS A 265 31.71 -24.00 -5.56
CA LYS A 265 30.27 -23.84 -5.80
C LYS A 265 29.52 -25.18 -5.75
N ILE A 266 30.09 -26.25 -6.31
CA ILE A 266 29.47 -27.59 -6.26
C ILE A 266 29.56 -28.18 -4.86
N VAL A 267 30.65 -27.95 -4.11
CA VAL A 267 30.71 -28.36 -2.69
C VAL A 267 29.62 -27.67 -1.87
N ILE A 268 29.37 -26.37 -2.13
CA ILE A 268 28.25 -25.64 -1.52
C ILE A 268 26.90 -26.28 -1.91
N ASP A 269 26.70 -26.68 -3.17
CA ASP A 269 25.48 -27.40 -3.60
C ASP A 269 25.31 -28.76 -2.89
N ILE A 270 26.41 -29.48 -2.67
CA ILE A 270 26.40 -30.73 -1.91
C ILE A 270 26.03 -30.44 -0.45
N TYR A 271 26.59 -29.39 0.18
CA TYR A 271 26.21 -28.98 1.53
C TYR A 271 24.73 -28.63 1.62
N ASP A 272 24.21 -27.83 0.69
CA ASP A 272 22.80 -27.48 0.61
C ASP A 272 21.91 -28.73 0.52
N SER A 273 22.27 -29.69 -0.33
CA SER A 273 21.54 -30.97 -0.44
C SER A 273 21.64 -31.83 0.81
N LEU A 274 22.80 -31.89 1.45
CA LEU A 274 23.01 -32.65 2.68
C LEU A 274 22.23 -32.05 3.85
N LEU A 275 22.10 -30.72 3.91
CA LEU A 275 21.40 -30.01 4.98
C LEU A 275 19.88 -29.99 4.78
N PHE A 276 19.42 -29.83 3.54
CA PHE A 276 18.02 -29.50 3.27
C PHE A 276 17.31 -30.47 2.33
N SER A 277 17.97 -31.41 1.65
CA SER A 277 17.27 -32.35 0.76
C SER A 277 16.95 -33.66 1.47
N PHE A 278 15.66 -33.90 1.71
CA PHE A 278 15.11 -35.11 2.34
C PHE A 278 13.96 -35.72 1.51
N GLY A 279 14.03 -35.57 0.18
CA GLY A 279 13.06 -36.12 -0.77
C GLY A 279 12.17 -35.10 -1.46
N GLY A 280 11.92 -33.95 -0.82
CA GLY A 280 11.09 -32.89 -1.39
C GLY A 280 11.85 -32.09 -2.44
N LEU A 281 11.34 -32.07 -3.67
CA LEU A 281 11.91 -31.31 -4.79
C LEU A 281 11.39 -29.87 -4.71
N SER A 282 12.25 -28.92 -4.31
CA SER A 282 11.91 -27.49 -4.25
C SER A 282 11.25 -27.03 -5.56
N ASP A 283 11.84 -27.42 -6.67
CA ASP A 283 11.40 -27.05 -8.02
C ASP A 283 10.01 -27.61 -8.36
N GLU A 284 9.65 -28.81 -7.88
CA GLU A 284 8.31 -29.36 -8.11
C GLU A 284 7.25 -28.69 -7.23
N THR A 285 7.59 -28.33 -5.98
CA THR A 285 6.68 -27.59 -5.10
C THR A 285 6.43 -26.18 -5.61
N THR A 286 7.49 -25.52 -6.08
CA THR A 286 7.44 -24.22 -6.76
C THR A 286 6.63 -24.33 -8.04
N TRP A 287 6.90 -25.32 -8.89
CA TRP A 287 6.12 -25.57 -10.11
C TRP A 287 4.63 -25.81 -9.82
N ILE A 288 4.28 -26.65 -8.84
CA ILE A 288 2.88 -26.85 -8.45
C ILE A 288 2.26 -25.51 -7.99
N SER A 289 2.98 -24.71 -7.22
CA SER A 289 2.46 -23.44 -6.69
C SER A 289 2.34 -22.36 -7.77
N GLU A 290 3.30 -22.26 -8.68
CA GLU A 290 3.34 -21.25 -9.76
C GLU A 290 2.46 -21.63 -10.95
N CYS A 291 2.37 -22.91 -11.30
CA CYS A 291 1.61 -23.35 -12.48
C CYS A 291 0.20 -23.83 -12.13
N ILE A 292 -0.03 -24.47 -10.97
CA ILE A 292 -1.32 -25.11 -10.66
C ILE A 292 -2.22 -24.24 -9.78
N GLU A 293 -1.71 -23.49 -8.80
CA GLU A 293 -2.56 -22.61 -7.98
C GLU A 293 -3.24 -21.51 -8.82
N PRO A 294 -2.59 -20.87 -9.82
CA PRO A 294 -3.29 -19.93 -10.70
C PRO A 294 -4.37 -20.58 -11.56
N LEU A 295 -4.26 -21.89 -11.84
CA LEU A 295 -5.31 -22.64 -12.55
C LEU A 295 -6.49 -23.02 -11.65
N ARG A 296 -6.33 -22.98 -10.32
CA ARG A 296 -7.35 -23.41 -9.36
C ARG A 296 -8.66 -22.61 -9.48
N PRO A 297 -8.69 -21.26 -9.62
CA PRO A 297 -9.94 -20.53 -9.82
C PRO A 297 -10.68 -20.98 -11.09
N PHE A 298 -9.95 -21.29 -12.17
CA PHE A 298 -10.53 -21.76 -13.44
C PHE A 298 -11.08 -23.19 -13.35
N LEU A 299 -10.44 -24.05 -12.56
CA LEU A 299 -10.81 -25.47 -12.41
C LEU A 299 -11.79 -25.73 -11.25
N LYS A 300 -12.06 -24.72 -10.41
CA LYS A 300 -12.98 -24.81 -9.26
C LYS A 300 -14.40 -24.42 -9.67
N ASN A 301 -15.36 -25.30 -9.40
CA ASN A 301 -16.77 -24.93 -9.46
C ASN A 301 -17.19 -24.24 -8.14
N SER A 302 -17.27 -22.91 -8.15
CA SER A 302 -17.64 -22.11 -6.96
C SER A 302 -19.12 -22.19 -6.58
N LEU A 303 -20.01 -22.66 -7.48
CA LEU A 303 -21.44 -22.83 -7.20
C LEU A 303 -21.70 -24.06 -6.33
N VAL A 304 -20.92 -25.13 -6.54
CA VAL A 304 -21.06 -26.36 -5.78
C VAL A 304 -20.26 -26.21 -4.48
N ARG A 305 -20.94 -25.85 -3.38
CA ARG A 305 -20.36 -25.65 -2.03
C ARG A 305 -19.75 -26.91 -1.39
N THR A 306 -19.56 -27.99 -2.15
CA THR A 306 -18.93 -29.23 -1.70
C THR A 306 -17.43 -29.22 -1.99
N ARG A 307 -16.62 -29.95 -1.22
CA ARG A 307 -15.17 -30.16 -1.49
C ARG A 307 -14.90 -31.08 -2.70
N LYS A 308 -15.82 -31.11 -3.68
CA LYS A 308 -15.68 -31.93 -4.88
C LYS A 308 -14.90 -31.16 -5.94
N HIS A 309 -13.89 -31.81 -6.51
CA HIS A 309 -13.01 -31.22 -7.50
C HIS A 309 -12.76 -32.22 -8.63
N ILE A 310 -12.36 -31.73 -9.80
CA ILE A 310 -11.88 -32.60 -10.87
C ILE A 310 -10.67 -33.42 -10.40
N ARG A 311 -10.55 -34.67 -10.87
CA ARG A 311 -9.53 -35.63 -10.42
C ARG A 311 -8.11 -35.06 -10.49
N VAL A 312 -7.78 -34.36 -11.58
CA VAL A 312 -6.46 -33.73 -11.78
C VAL A 312 -6.12 -32.79 -10.62
N LEU A 313 -7.05 -31.93 -10.20
CA LEU A 313 -6.82 -31.00 -9.08
C LEU A 313 -6.67 -31.75 -7.75
N LEU A 314 -7.37 -32.87 -7.54
CA LEU A 314 -7.23 -33.69 -6.34
C LEU A 314 -5.87 -34.40 -6.29
N VAL A 315 -5.41 -34.96 -7.41
CA VAL A 315 -4.08 -35.58 -7.54
C VAL A 315 -2.99 -34.55 -7.24
N GLN A 316 -3.07 -33.36 -7.85
CA GLN A 316 -2.10 -32.28 -7.62
C GLN A 316 -2.11 -31.78 -6.16
N LYS A 317 -3.28 -31.69 -5.52
CA LYS A 317 -3.36 -31.36 -4.08
C LYS A 317 -2.71 -32.42 -3.20
N ALA A 318 -2.89 -33.69 -3.51
CA ALA A 318 -2.26 -34.78 -2.76
C ALA A 318 -0.75 -34.82 -2.96
N LEU A 319 -0.26 -34.59 -4.19
CA LEU A 319 1.17 -34.40 -4.46
C LEU A 319 1.73 -33.23 -3.67
N LYS A 320 1.09 -32.05 -3.72
CA LYS A 320 1.49 -30.89 -2.92
C LYS A 320 1.55 -31.19 -1.43
N GLN A 321 0.55 -31.91 -0.92
CA GLN A 321 0.52 -32.33 0.49
C GLN A 321 1.66 -33.29 0.82
N HIS A 322 1.99 -34.22 -0.07
CA HIS A 322 3.12 -35.14 0.09
C HIS A 322 4.46 -34.40 0.06
N GLU A 323 4.68 -33.51 -0.90
CA GLU A 323 5.87 -32.65 -0.96
C GLU A 323 6.02 -31.80 0.30
N THR A 324 4.92 -31.21 0.80
CA THR A 324 4.93 -30.46 2.06
C THR A 324 5.36 -31.35 3.24
N ARG A 325 4.87 -32.60 3.32
CA ARG A 325 5.31 -33.56 4.35
C ARG A 325 6.81 -33.87 4.24
N LEU A 326 7.33 -34.02 3.03
CA LEU A 326 8.77 -34.22 2.80
C LEU A 326 9.59 -33.01 3.24
N GLN A 327 9.08 -31.80 3.02
CA GLN A 327 9.74 -30.56 3.46
C GLN A 327 9.74 -30.41 4.98
N GLU A 328 8.71 -30.84 5.70
CA GLU A 328 8.70 -30.79 7.18
C GLU A 328 9.76 -31.72 7.82
N ARG A 329 10.19 -32.80 7.12
CA ARG A 329 11.33 -33.64 7.55
C ARG A 329 12.65 -32.86 7.62
N LYS A 330 12.75 -31.70 6.94
CA LYS A 330 13.93 -30.80 7.03
C LYS A 330 14.02 -30.13 8.41
N ARG A 331 12.88 -29.75 8.98
CA ARG A 331 12.77 -29.00 10.25
C ARG A 331 12.88 -29.87 11.51
N SER A 332 12.92 -31.19 11.34
CA SER A 332 12.79 -32.15 12.42
C SER A 332 14.10 -32.58 13.07
N HIS A 333 15.25 -32.03 12.66
CA HIS A 333 16.55 -32.47 13.15
C HIS A 333 17.13 -31.49 14.18
N PHE A 334 17.65 -32.05 15.26
CA PHE A 334 18.50 -31.36 16.20
C PHE A 334 19.71 -30.76 15.50
N PHE A 335 20.17 -29.60 15.97
CA PHE A 335 21.42 -29.03 15.49
C PHE A 335 22.59 -29.84 16.08
N THR A 336 23.47 -30.37 15.23
CA THR A 336 24.54 -31.30 15.65
C THR A 336 25.92 -30.72 15.40
N GLU A 337 26.96 -31.37 15.90
CA GLU A 337 28.36 -30.97 15.68
C GLU A 337 28.71 -30.91 14.19
N LEU A 338 28.17 -31.83 13.38
CA LEU A 338 28.35 -31.80 11.93
C LEU A 338 27.66 -30.59 11.27
N HIS A 339 26.45 -30.22 11.70
CA HIS A 339 25.79 -28.99 11.24
C HIS A 339 26.62 -27.75 11.57
N GLN A 340 27.16 -27.69 12.79
CA GLN A 340 28.04 -26.61 13.23
C GLN A 340 29.29 -26.50 12.34
N GLN A 341 29.94 -27.62 12.03
CA GLN A 341 31.13 -27.62 11.17
C GLN A 341 30.81 -27.12 9.75
N LEU A 342 29.73 -27.62 9.14
CA LEU A 342 29.29 -27.17 7.81
C LEU A 342 28.94 -25.67 7.81
N MET A 343 28.29 -25.18 8.88
CA MET A 343 28.01 -23.75 9.06
C MET A 343 29.30 -22.93 9.12
N PHE A 344 30.32 -23.38 9.86
CA PHE A 344 31.60 -22.68 9.94
C PHE A 344 32.35 -22.65 8.61
N ASP A 345 32.30 -23.74 7.84
CA ASP A 345 32.85 -23.80 6.48
C ASP A 345 32.10 -22.83 5.56
N LEU A 346 30.77 -22.80 5.60
CA LEU A 346 29.96 -21.84 4.83
C LEU A 346 30.25 -20.39 5.22
N ILE A 347 30.39 -20.06 6.51
CA ILE A 347 30.79 -18.72 6.93
C ILE A 347 32.18 -18.38 6.38
N THR A 348 33.07 -19.38 6.18
CA THR A 348 34.41 -19.13 5.64
C THR A 348 34.30 -18.72 4.18
N LEU A 349 33.40 -19.39 3.46
CA LEU A 349 33.10 -19.12 2.06
C LEU A 349 32.32 -17.82 1.86
N SER A 350 31.49 -17.40 2.82
CA SER A 350 30.85 -16.07 2.82
C SER A 350 31.84 -14.92 2.95
N PHE A 351 33.06 -15.17 3.43
CA PHE A 351 34.17 -14.21 3.48
C PHE A 351 35.21 -14.44 2.36
N ASN A 352 34.86 -15.22 1.34
CA ASN A 352 35.78 -15.52 0.23
C ASN A 352 36.03 -14.29 -0.66
N HIS A 353 37.18 -14.22 -1.33
CA HIS A 353 37.50 -13.13 -2.26
C HIS A 353 36.54 -13.08 -3.48
N TYR A 354 36.04 -14.23 -3.94
CA TYR A 354 35.17 -14.34 -5.11
C TYR A 354 33.69 -14.08 -4.76
N LYS A 355 33.08 -13.09 -5.42
CA LYS A 355 31.69 -12.67 -5.19
C LYS A 355 30.68 -13.81 -5.30
N ASP A 356 30.70 -14.58 -6.40
CA ASP A 356 29.75 -15.67 -6.62
C ASP A 356 29.81 -16.76 -5.54
N VAL A 357 31.01 -16.99 -4.97
CA VAL A 357 31.19 -17.96 -3.89
C VAL A 357 30.55 -17.43 -2.61
N ARG A 358 30.74 -16.13 -2.31
CA ARG A 358 30.12 -15.47 -1.15
C ARG A 358 28.59 -15.50 -1.23
N GLU A 359 28.03 -15.08 -2.36
CA GLU A 359 26.58 -15.00 -2.55
C GLU A 359 25.91 -16.36 -2.40
N LYS A 360 26.53 -17.41 -2.96
CA LYS A 360 26.02 -18.78 -2.87
C LYS A 360 26.12 -19.34 -1.46
N ALA A 361 27.27 -19.18 -0.79
CA ALA A 361 27.45 -19.64 0.59
C ALA A 361 26.51 -18.93 1.58
N SER A 362 26.37 -17.60 1.45
CA SER A 362 25.45 -16.81 2.27
C SER A 362 23.99 -17.23 2.08
N SER A 363 23.59 -17.62 0.86
CA SER A 363 22.24 -18.14 0.60
C SER A 363 21.94 -19.41 1.40
N VAL A 364 22.89 -20.35 1.43
CA VAL A 364 22.73 -21.61 2.19
C VAL A 364 22.71 -21.32 3.70
N LEU A 365 23.53 -20.37 4.18
CA LEU A 365 23.51 -19.95 5.59
C LEU A 365 22.19 -19.30 6.01
N GLN A 366 21.61 -18.45 5.17
CA GLN A 366 20.30 -17.85 5.43
C GLN A 366 19.24 -18.96 5.61
N ASN A 367 19.26 -20.00 4.77
CA ASN A 367 18.41 -21.18 4.95
C ASN A 367 18.69 -21.91 6.28
N MET A 368 19.95 -21.98 6.73
CA MET A 368 20.27 -22.55 8.05
C MET A 368 19.66 -21.71 9.18
N PHE A 369 19.69 -20.38 9.09
CA PHE A 369 19.11 -19.50 10.11
C PHE A 369 17.58 -19.60 10.18
N ILE A 370 16.91 -19.92 9.07
CA ILE A 370 15.47 -20.16 9.04
C ILE A 370 15.13 -21.51 9.71
N ASN A 371 15.90 -22.56 9.43
CA ASN A 371 15.63 -23.90 9.95
C ASN A 371 16.12 -24.10 11.39
N TRP A 372 17.19 -23.41 11.80
CA TRP A 372 17.75 -23.44 13.15
C TRP A 372 18.04 -22.02 13.68
N PRO A 373 17.02 -21.22 14.02
CA PRO A 373 17.22 -19.83 14.46
C PRO A 373 18.16 -19.68 15.66
N GLN A 374 18.26 -20.70 16.51
CA GLN A 374 19.13 -20.65 17.69
C GLN A 374 20.63 -20.68 17.33
N CYS A 375 21.02 -21.12 16.12
CA CYS A 375 22.43 -21.15 15.71
C CYS A 375 22.98 -19.76 15.35
N ILE A 376 22.12 -18.74 15.21
CA ILE A 376 22.49 -17.38 14.81
C ILE A 376 23.52 -16.78 15.78
N SER A 377 23.37 -16.98 17.09
CA SER A 377 24.31 -16.46 18.11
C SER A 377 25.73 -17.03 17.93
N LEU A 378 25.81 -18.32 17.60
CA LEU A 378 27.04 -19.04 17.31
C LEU A 378 27.65 -18.58 15.98
N ALA A 379 26.83 -18.47 14.93
CA ALA A 379 27.26 -17.98 13.62
C ALA A 379 27.84 -16.57 13.71
N ILE A 380 27.16 -15.66 14.41
CA ILE A 380 27.62 -14.28 14.59
C ILE A 380 28.94 -14.23 15.35
N SER A 381 29.12 -15.09 16.35
CA SER A 381 30.39 -15.16 17.08
C SER A 381 31.56 -15.53 16.17
N GLU A 382 31.36 -16.48 15.24
CA GLU A 382 32.37 -16.83 14.25
C GLU A 382 32.56 -15.73 13.18
N CYS A 383 31.48 -15.08 12.71
CA CYS A 383 31.57 -13.95 11.78
C CYS A 383 32.38 -12.80 12.35
N LEU A 384 32.14 -12.45 13.62
CA LEU A 384 32.86 -11.36 14.30
C LEU A 384 34.33 -11.71 14.55
N LYS A 385 34.62 -12.97 14.89
CA LYS A 385 35.99 -13.47 14.99
C LYS A 385 36.73 -13.29 13.66
N ARG A 386 36.13 -13.70 12.55
CA ARG A 386 36.74 -13.56 11.21
C ARG A 386 36.91 -12.11 10.77
N LEU A 387 35.95 -11.25 11.10
CA LEU A 387 36.06 -9.81 10.86
C LEU A 387 37.22 -9.17 11.64
N SER A 388 37.60 -9.75 12.79
CA SER A 388 38.74 -9.29 13.59
C SER A 388 40.09 -9.89 13.16
N GLU A 389 40.10 -11.12 12.65
CA GLU A 389 41.31 -11.83 12.18
C GLU A 389 41.73 -11.39 10.77
N SER A 390 40.77 -10.97 9.95
CA SER A 390 41.07 -10.30 8.69
C SER A 390 41.78 -9.00 8.98
N GLY A 391 43.02 -8.86 8.48
CA GLY A 391 43.71 -7.57 8.49
C GLY A 391 42.74 -6.50 7.99
N SER A 392 42.69 -5.35 8.66
CA SER A 392 41.60 -4.35 8.58
C SER A 392 41.28 -3.74 7.22
N ASP A 393 41.85 -4.26 6.12
CA ASP A 393 41.86 -3.67 4.79
C ASP A 393 41.28 -4.57 3.67
N ASP A 394 40.80 -5.81 3.90
CA ASP A 394 40.16 -6.61 2.82
C ASP A 394 38.69 -6.21 2.57
N ASP A 395 38.45 -5.50 1.45
CA ASP A 395 37.11 -5.06 1.02
C ASP A 395 36.15 -6.22 0.75
N SER A 396 36.63 -7.34 0.23
CA SER A 396 35.79 -8.50 -0.11
C SER A 396 35.24 -9.18 1.13
N GLN A 397 36.04 -9.23 2.20
CA GLN A 397 35.63 -9.82 3.48
C GLN A 397 34.64 -8.94 4.23
N PHE A 398 34.85 -7.62 4.24
CA PHE A 398 33.88 -6.69 4.82
C PHE A 398 32.56 -6.70 4.04
N GLU A 399 32.64 -6.78 2.70
CA GLU A 399 31.46 -6.91 1.86
C GLU A 399 30.67 -8.18 2.17
N GLY A 400 31.35 -9.32 2.37
CA GLY A 400 30.73 -10.58 2.81
C GLY A 400 30.07 -10.50 4.19
N PHE A 401 30.66 -9.77 5.13
CA PHE A 401 30.05 -9.48 6.42
C PHE A 401 28.74 -8.69 6.26
N LEU A 402 28.73 -7.64 5.42
CA LEU A 402 27.53 -6.86 5.15
C LEU A 402 26.45 -7.69 4.43
N ASP A 403 26.83 -8.54 3.47
CA ASP A 403 25.91 -9.44 2.77
C ASP A 403 25.16 -10.37 3.73
N LEU A 404 25.85 -10.87 4.76
CA LEU A 404 25.24 -11.78 5.73
C LEU A 404 24.36 -11.04 6.76
N THR A 405 24.72 -9.79 7.11
CA THR A 405 24.14 -9.10 8.28
C THR A 405 23.16 -7.97 7.94
N CYS A 406 23.32 -7.33 6.77
CA CYS A 406 22.73 -6.02 6.45
C CYS A 406 21.99 -5.97 5.10
N VAL A 407 22.08 -6.99 4.25
CA VAL A 407 21.45 -6.98 2.90
C VAL A 407 20.25 -7.91 2.86
N ARG A 408 19.17 -7.41 2.26
CA ARG A 408 17.95 -8.16 1.95
C ARG A 408 18.03 -8.60 0.49
N LYS A 409 17.81 -9.89 0.19
CA LYS A 409 17.61 -10.30 -1.20
C LYS A 409 16.19 -9.89 -1.64
N GLU A 410 16.08 -9.32 -2.83
CA GLU A 410 14.85 -8.66 -3.31
C GLU A 410 13.68 -9.63 -3.56
N ASP A 411 13.91 -10.95 -3.67
CA ASP A 411 12.94 -11.83 -4.34
C ASP A 411 12.27 -12.96 -3.52
N GLU A 412 12.69 -13.32 -2.30
CA GLU A 412 12.07 -14.47 -1.60
C GLU A 412 11.92 -14.29 -0.08
N THR A 413 10.68 -14.16 0.38
CA THR A 413 10.26 -14.06 1.81
C THR A 413 10.87 -12.88 2.58
N PRO A 414 10.26 -12.39 3.69
CA PRO A 414 10.90 -11.37 4.52
C PRO A 414 12.10 -12.00 5.25
N GLU A 415 13.25 -12.09 4.58
CA GLU A 415 14.53 -12.37 5.21
C GLU A 415 14.75 -11.32 6.33
N ARG A 416 14.89 -11.79 7.57
CA ARG A 416 15.19 -10.90 8.71
C ARG A 416 16.66 -10.51 8.64
N LEU A 417 16.95 -9.21 8.57
CA LEU A 417 18.31 -8.71 8.73
C LEU A 417 18.85 -9.13 10.11
N LEU A 418 19.99 -9.84 10.14
CA LEU A 418 20.58 -10.33 11.38
C LEU A 418 20.96 -9.18 12.34
N ILE A 419 21.22 -7.98 11.81
CA ILE A 419 21.51 -6.79 12.62
C ILE A 419 20.31 -6.33 13.50
N PHE A 420 19.10 -6.80 13.19
CA PHE A 420 17.89 -6.60 14.00
C PHE A 420 17.45 -7.88 14.72
N HIS A 421 18.38 -8.77 15.08
CA HIS A 421 18.07 -9.98 15.83
C HIS A 421 17.41 -9.68 17.20
N SER A 422 16.57 -10.59 17.68
CA SER A 422 15.80 -10.37 18.92
C SER A 422 16.63 -10.47 20.20
N ASP A 423 17.79 -11.14 20.14
CA ASP A 423 18.72 -11.22 21.26
C ASP A 423 19.55 -9.93 21.39
N TRP A 424 19.49 -9.29 22.56
CA TRP A 424 20.18 -8.03 22.84
C TRP A 424 21.70 -8.18 22.90
N SER A 425 22.22 -9.32 23.35
CA SER A 425 23.67 -9.58 23.39
C SER A 425 24.25 -9.58 21.97
N THR A 426 23.60 -10.32 21.09
CA THR A 426 23.92 -10.41 19.67
C THR A 426 23.78 -9.06 18.95
N THR A 427 22.64 -8.38 19.14
CA THR A 427 22.37 -7.08 18.51
C THR A 427 23.38 -6.03 18.92
N LYS A 428 23.71 -5.96 20.22
CA LYS A 428 24.78 -5.07 20.72
C LYS A 428 26.10 -5.32 20.00
N ARG A 429 26.53 -6.59 19.95
CA ARG A 429 27.81 -6.98 19.33
C ARG A 429 27.86 -6.62 17.85
N LEU A 430 26.81 -6.91 17.08
CA LEU A 430 26.77 -6.62 15.64
C LEU A 430 26.86 -5.12 15.35
N TRP A 431 26.02 -4.30 15.99
CA TRP A 431 26.05 -2.84 15.80
C TRP A 431 27.40 -2.25 16.15
N LEU A 432 27.94 -2.61 17.33
CA LEU A 432 29.22 -2.07 17.77
C LEU A 432 30.38 -2.53 16.88
N SER A 433 30.37 -3.78 16.39
CA SER A 433 31.37 -4.26 15.44
C SER A 433 31.29 -3.54 14.09
N LEU A 434 30.09 -3.24 13.58
CA LEU A 434 29.92 -2.44 12.37
C LEU A 434 30.50 -1.03 12.53
N PHE A 435 30.19 -0.34 13.63
CA PHE A 435 30.69 1.02 13.86
C PHE A 435 32.18 1.09 14.20
N LYS A 436 32.74 0.04 14.82
CA LYS A 436 34.18 -0.07 15.09
C LYS A 436 34.98 -0.45 13.83
N ALA A 437 34.32 -0.94 12.78
CA ALA A 437 34.97 -1.23 11.51
C ALA A 437 35.36 0.05 10.76
N LYS A 438 36.46 -0.02 10.01
CA LYS A 438 36.93 1.09 9.15
C LYS A 438 35.93 1.29 8.00
N TYR A 439 35.51 2.55 7.79
CA TYR A 439 34.68 2.91 6.64
C TYR A 439 35.44 2.70 5.32
N ARG A 440 34.74 2.24 4.29
CA ARG A 440 35.32 1.88 2.98
C ARG A 440 34.56 2.56 1.84
N ASP A 441 35.30 3.08 0.86
CA ASP A 441 34.77 3.88 -0.26
C ASP A 441 34.33 3.06 -1.47
N LYS A 442 34.50 1.73 -1.45
CA LYS A 442 34.06 0.85 -2.53
C LYS A 442 32.55 1.00 -2.75
N GLU A 443 32.14 1.31 -3.99
CA GLU A 443 30.77 1.65 -4.34
C GLU A 443 29.73 0.64 -3.84
N SER A 444 30.00 -0.66 -3.99
CA SER A 444 29.08 -1.71 -3.53
C SER A 444 28.90 -1.72 -2.00
N ILE A 445 29.94 -1.41 -1.23
CA ILE A 445 29.88 -1.27 0.23
C ILE A 445 29.09 -0.01 0.61
N VAL A 446 29.31 1.09 -0.11
CA VAL A 446 28.61 2.36 0.10
C VAL A 446 27.11 2.22 -0.14
N GLN A 447 26.71 1.49 -1.19
CA GLN A 447 25.30 1.19 -1.49
C GLN A 447 24.66 0.36 -0.38
N LYS A 448 25.34 -0.68 0.12
CA LYS A 448 24.86 -1.51 1.24
C LYS A 448 24.70 -0.73 2.54
N ILE A 449 25.65 0.15 2.86
CA ILE A 449 25.56 1.04 4.03
C ILE A 449 24.38 2.02 3.89
N ALA A 450 24.11 2.53 2.68
CA ALA A 450 22.96 3.40 2.44
C ALA A 450 21.63 2.65 2.60
N GLN A 451 21.52 1.41 2.09
CA GLN A 451 20.37 0.53 2.31
C GLN A 451 20.15 0.26 3.81
N LEU A 452 21.23 -0.01 4.55
CA LEU A 452 21.17 -0.19 6.00
C LEU A 452 20.67 1.07 6.72
N SER A 453 21.10 2.26 6.30
CA SER A 453 20.63 3.53 6.88
C SER A 453 19.11 3.69 6.75
N ALA A 454 18.57 3.42 5.56
CA ALA A 454 17.13 3.44 5.33
C ALA A 454 16.41 2.40 6.22
N SER A 455 16.92 1.17 6.26
CA SER A 455 16.32 0.05 7.01
C SER A 455 16.38 0.25 8.53
N ALA A 456 17.40 0.95 9.05
CA ALA A 456 17.54 1.25 10.48
C ALA A 456 16.38 2.05 11.06
N THR A 457 15.64 2.79 10.22
CA THR A 457 14.46 3.56 10.63
C THR A 457 13.17 2.85 10.24
N SER A 458 13.08 2.28 9.03
CA SER A 458 11.83 1.70 8.50
C SER A 458 11.55 0.28 8.96
N GLU A 459 12.57 -0.53 9.23
CA GLU A 459 12.44 -1.95 9.58
C GLU A 459 12.73 -2.23 11.06
N HIS A 460 13.00 -1.19 11.86
CA HIS A 460 13.23 -1.36 13.29
C HIS A 460 11.98 -1.91 13.99
N VAL A 461 12.13 -3.05 14.66
CA VAL A 461 11.13 -3.64 15.54
C VAL A 461 11.64 -3.54 16.97
N ASP A 462 10.86 -2.92 17.85
CA ASP A 462 11.14 -2.88 19.28
C ASP A 462 11.02 -4.28 19.89
N HIS A 463 12.15 -4.99 19.96
CA HIS A 463 12.23 -6.25 20.71
C HIS A 463 11.91 -6.00 22.18
N SER A 464 11.14 -6.88 22.80
CA SER A 464 10.72 -6.71 24.19
C SER A 464 11.92 -6.89 25.12
N LEU A 465 12.12 -5.95 26.04
CA LEU A 465 13.09 -6.12 27.14
C LEU A 465 12.55 -7.10 28.18
N ARG A 466 11.21 -7.10 28.36
CA ARG A 466 10.49 -7.92 29.33
C ARG A 466 9.47 -8.82 28.63
N PHE A 467 9.49 -10.11 28.94
CA PHE A 467 8.45 -11.05 28.56
C PHE A 467 7.59 -11.37 29.79
N MET A 468 6.36 -10.85 29.84
CA MET A 468 5.40 -11.19 30.90
C MET A 468 4.26 -12.01 30.31
N VAL A 469 4.01 -13.18 30.91
CA VAL A 469 2.82 -14.00 30.62
C VAL A 469 1.77 -13.74 31.71
N PRO A 470 0.64 -13.10 31.39
CA PRO A 470 -0.42 -12.86 32.37
C PRO A 470 -0.96 -14.15 32.98
N GLU A 471 -1.35 -14.10 34.26
CA GLU A 471 -1.86 -15.28 35.00
C GLU A 471 -3.00 -15.99 34.27
N LYS A 472 -3.94 -15.23 33.72
CA LYS A 472 -5.06 -15.77 32.94
C LYS A 472 -4.60 -16.60 31.72
N CYS A 473 -3.49 -16.22 31.10
CA CYS A 473 -2.91 -17.00 29.99
C CYS A 473 -2.31 -18.31 30.51
N ARG A 474 -1.67 -18.31 31.68
CA ARG A 474 -1.15 -19.52 32.35
C ARG A 474 -2.29 -20.48 32.67
N GLU A 475 -3.35 -19.99 33.31
CA GLU A 475 -4.55 -20.79 33.62
C GLU A 475 -5.16 -21.45 32.37
N LEU A 476 -5.25 -20.71 31.26
CA LEU A 476 -5.78 -21.24 29.99
C LEU A 476 -4.83 -22.25 29.35
N ALA A 477 -3.51 -22.03 29.43
CA ALA A 477 -2.50 -22.97 28.93
C ALA A 477 -2.52 -24.29 29.69
N LEU A 478 -2.64 -24.26 31.03
CA LEU A 478 -2.75 -25.47 31.86
C LEU A 478 -4.05 -26.24 31.56
N LYS A 479 -5.18 -25.54 31.39
CA LYS A 479 -6.43 -26.16 30.94
C LYS A 479 -6.26 -26.81 29.56
N GLY A 480 -5.61 -26.11 28.63
CA GLY A 480 -5.31 -26.60 27.29
C GLY A 480 -4.38 -27.82 27.27
N TRP A 481 -3.43 -27.91 28.21
CA TRP A 481 -2.51 -29.06 28.32
C TRP A 481 -3.23 -30.39 28.52
N SER A 482 -4.35 -30.34 29.24
CA SER A 482 -5.22 -31.50 29.50
C SER A 482 -6.34 -31.71 28.47
N ALA A 483 -6.50 -30.79 27.50
CA ALA A 483 -7.63 -30.77 26.58
C ALA A 483 -7.20 -31.00 25.13
N GLY A 484 -7.61 -32.13 24.55
CA GLY A 484 -7.37 -32.45 23.12
C GLY A 484 -6.46 -33.66 22.92
N VAL A 485 -5.49 -33.53 22.01
CA VAL A 485 -4.48 -34.57 21.76
C VAL A 485 -3.49 -34.55 22.93
N PRO A 486 -3.27 -35.68 23.64
CA PRO A 486 -2.32 -35.74 24.73
C PRO A 486 -0.92 -35.38 24.23
N LEU A 487 -0.24 -34.47 24.91
CA LEU A 487 1.17 -34.21 24.68
C LEU A 487 2.00 -35.33 25.33
N ASP A 488 3.09 -35.75 24.69
CA ASP A 488 4.04 -36.74 25.22
C ASP A 488 4.86 -36.23 26.42
N SER A 489 4.64 -34.97 26.84
CA SER A 489 5.29 -34.32 27.97
C SER A 489 4.39 -34.21 29.19
N LYS A 490 5.00 -34.30 30.39
CA LYS A 490 4.31 -34.03 31.65
C LYS A 490 3.93 -32.55 31.74
N GLN A 491 2.80 -32.28 32.38
CA GLN A 491 2.41 -30.91 32.73
C GLN A 491 3.48 -30.30 33.65
N PRO A 492 3.90 -29.05 33.42
CA PRO A 492 4.88 -28.39 34.27
C PRO A 492 4.36 -28.25 35.71
N THR A 493 5.26 -28.40 36.67
CA THR A 493 5.02 -28.21 38.10
C THR A 493 5.07 -26.74 38.49
N ASP A 494 4.50 -26.39 39.65
CA ASP A 494 4.59 -25.02 40.18
C ASP A 494 6.05 -24.58 40.39
N GLU A 495 6.92 -25.48 40.83
CA GLU A 495 8.36 -25.22 41.00
C GLU A 495 9.07 -24.89 39.68
N GLU A 496 8.77 -25.62 38.60
CA GLU A 496 9.33 -25.33 37.26
C GLU A 496 8.81 -24.01 36.69
N MET A 497 7.57 -23.63 37.01
CA MET A 497 7.00 -22.34 36.62
C MET A 497 7.65 -21.18 37.40
N ASP A 498 7.91 -21.35 38.70
CA ASP A 498 8.61 -20.37 39.53
C ASP A 498 10.07 -20.21 39.08
N GLU A 499 10.77 -21.30 38.74
CA GLU A 499 12.13 -21.24 38.18
C GLU A 499 12.15 -20.49 36.84
N ALA A 500 11.16 -20.73 35.97
CA ALA A 500 11.04 -20.02 34.70
C ALA A 500 10.81 -18.51 34.90
N ASP A 501 10.04 -18.11 35.90
CA ASP A 501 9.84 -16.70 36.26
C ASP A 501 11.14 -16.06 36.77
N MET A 502 11.90 -16.77 37.63
CA MET A 502 13.22 -16.31 38.07
C MET A 502 14.20 -16.13 36.90
N LYS A 503 14.21 -17.06 35.93
CA LYS A 503 15.03 -16.96 34.72
C LYS A 503 14.58 -15.78 33.83
N SER A 504 13.28 -15.56 33.69
CA SER A 504 12.73 -14.42 32.94
C SER A 504 13.15 -13.07 33.55
N ASP A 505 13.10 -12.96 34.88
CA ASP A 505 13.55 -11.76 35.59
C ASP A 505 15.06 -11.54 35.49
N ALA A 506 15.87 -12.61 35.56
CA ALA A 506 17.31 -12.53 35.32
C ALA A 506 17.64 -12.06 33.89
N LEU A 507 16.94 -12.60 32.90
CA LEU A 507 17.09 -12.21 31.49
C LEU A 507 16.68 -10.76 31.24
N LEU A 508 15.66 -10.25 31.93
CA LEU A 508 15.30 -8.83 31.88
C LEU A 508 16.46 -7.94 32.32
N VAL A 509 17.13 -8.29 33.44
CA VAL A 509 18.28 -7.53 33.95
C VAL A 509 19.42 -7.53 32.93
N GLU A 510 19.72 -8.68 32.33
CA GLU A 510 20.74 -8.81 31.30
C GLU A 510 20.41 -7.99 30.03
N ASN A 511 19.17 -8.10 29.52
CA ASN A 511 18.71 -7.36 28.35
C ASN A 511 18.78 -5.85 28.56
N VAL A 512 18.38 -5.36 29.74
CA VAL A 512 18.49 -3.94 30.10
C VAL A 512 19.96 -3.52 30.18
N GLY A 513 20.83 -4.38 30.70
CA GLY A 513 22.28 -4.19 30.70
C GLY A 513 22.83 -4.00 29.28
N HIS A 514 22.58 -4.95 28.39
CA HIS A 514 23.03 -4.89 27.00
C HIS A 514 22.45 -3.72 26.20
N TYR A 515 21.18 -3.38 26.43
CA TYR A 515 20.56 -2.19 25.86
C TYR A 515 21.30 -0.91 26.27
N ASN A 516 21.58 -0.74 27.56
CA ASN A 516 22.27 0.44 28.07
C ASN A 516 23.72 0.51 27.58
N GLU A 517 24.44 -0.62 27.57
CA GLU A 517 25.80 -0.72 27.04
C GLU A 517 25.86 -0.32 25.56
N LEU A 518 24.93 -0.82 24.73
CA LEU A 518 24.84 -0.43 23.32
C LEU A 518 24.66 1.09 23.17
N VAL A 519 23.70 1.68 23.88
CA VAL A 519 23.44 3.12 23.82
C VAL A 519 24.66 3.93 24.26
N LEU A 520 25.29 3.57 25.38
CA LEU A 520 26.43 4.29 25.94
C LEU A 520 27.68 4.17 25.06
N GLU A 521 28.02 2.98 24.56
CA GLU A 521 29.16 2.79 23.68
C GLU A 521 28.98 3.54 22.35
N LEU A 522 27.76 3.60 21.80
CA LEU A 522 27.48 4.41 20.61
C LEU A 522 27.68 5.91 20.87
N VAL A 523 27.24 6.39 22.05
CA VAL A 523 27.48 7.79 22.45
C VAL A 523 28.98 8.08 22.51
N ASP A 524 29.77 7.19 23.11
CA ASP A 524 31.22 7.35 23.21
C ASP A 524 31.91 7.32 21.84
N LEU A 525 31.48 6.43 20.94
CA LEU A 525 31.98 6.36 19.57
C LEU A 525 31.71 7.65 18.80
N ILE A 526 30.50 8.21 18.90
CA ILE A 526 30.16 9.50 18.26
C ILE A 526 31.01 10.64 18.85
N LYS A 527 31.12 10.72 20.19
CA LYS A 527 31.91 11.75 20.88
C LYS A 527 33.42 11.64 20.62
N SER A 528 33.91 10.46 20.27
CA SER A 528 35.33 10.26 19.95
C SER A 528 35.79 10.98 18.67
N HIS A 529 34.85 11.43 17.82
CA HIS A 529 35.10 12.02 16.50
C HIS A 529 35.92 11.12 15.54
N ARG A 530 35.93 9.80 15.78
CA ARG A 530 36.64 8.81 14.94
C ARG A 530 35.76 8.17 13.88
N LEU A 531 34.44 8.34 13.97
CA LEU A 531 33.48 7.76 13.03
C LEU A 531 33.36 8.60 11.76
N HIS A 532 33.22 7.91 10.62
CA HIS A 532 32.86 8.55 9.35
C HIS A 532 31.44 9.11 9.40
N TRP A 533 31.16 10.21 8.70
CA TRP A 533 29.88 10.93 8.80
C TRP A 533 28.65 10.07 8.47
N LYS A 534 28.76 9.11 7.54
CA LYS A 534 27.67 8.15 7.25
C LYS A 534 27.38 7.22 8.43
N TYR A 535 28.41 6.79 9.16
CA TYR A 535 28.21 6.00 10.38
C TYR A 535 27.64 6.84 11.50
N ILE A 536 27.98 8.13 11.58
CA ILE A 536 27.36 9.06 12.53
C ILE A 536 25.85 9.17 12.27
N ASP A 537 25.45 9.36 11.01
CA ASP A 537 24.03 9.45 10.62
C ASP A 537 23.24 8.17 10.97
N ILE A 538 23.79 6.99 10.67
CA ILE A 538 23.18 5.70 11.06
C ILE A 538 23.14 5.56 12.59
N ALA A 539 24.21 5.93 13.30
CA ALA A 539 24.26 5.83 14.75
C ALA A 539 23.21 6.71 15.43
N TYR A 540 22.97 7.93 14.92
CA TYR A 540 21.86 8.77 15.40
C TYR A 540 20.48 8.15 15.11
N SER A 541 20.31 7.52 13.94
CA SER A 541 19.08 6.78 13.63
C SER A 541 18.85 5.63 14.61
N VAL A 542 19.89 4.81 14.87
CA VAL A 542 19.84 3.72 15.85
C VAL A 542 19.55 4.24 17.26
N LEU A 543 20.23 5.31 17.70
CA LEU A 543 19.95 5.91 19.01
C LEU A 543 18.51 6.42 19.11
N THR A 544 17.99 7.06 18.05
CA THR A 544 16.62 7.61 18.04
C THR A 544 15.57 6.51 18.12
N THR A 545 15.75 5.40 17.37
CA THR A 545 14.83 4.25 17.42
C THR A 545 14.94 3.43 18.70
N ARG A 546 15.99 3.63 19.52
CA ARG A 546 16.13 3.00 20.84
C ARG A 546 15.48 3.80 21.97
N ILE A 547 14.75 4.89 21.69
CA ILE A 547 13.97 5.62 22.70
C ILE A 547 12.65 4.87 22.98
N ARG A 548 12.57 4.18 24.12
CA ARG A 548 11.45 3.30 24.45
C ARG A 548 10.55 3.84 25.56
N GLU A 549 9.30 3.36 25.63
CA GLU A 549 8.37 3.74 26.71
C GLU A 549 8.65 2.97 28.02
N ASP A 550 9.09 1.71 27.93
CA ASP A 550 9.21 0.74 29.02
C ASP A 550 10.48 0.86 29.90
N THR A 551 11.56 1.48 29.40
CA THR A 551 12.82 1.68 30.14
C THR A 551 13.29 3.13 30.11
N ASP A 552 14.04 3.58 31.12
CA ASP A 552 14.63 4.91 31.11
C ASP A 552 15.76 5.03 30.08
N TYR A 553 15.85 6.18 29.42
CA TYR A 553 16.88 6.43 28.41
C TYR A 553 18.14 7.03 29.07
N PRO A 554 19.35 6.52 28.76
CA PRO A 554 20.60 7.03 29.33
C PRO A 554 20.78 8.54 29.17
N THR A 555 21.22 9.21 30.24
CA THR A 555 21.27 10.70 30.28
C THR A 555 22.33 11.25 29.34
N GLU A 556 23.43 10.52 29.17
CA GLU A 556 24.56 10.82 28.29
C GLU A 556 24.13 10.89 26.82
N ALA A 557 23.17 10.04 26.43
CA ALA A 557 22.59 10.04 25.09
C ALA A 557 21.62 11.23 24.89
N ILE A 558 20.86 11.60 25.93
CA ILE A 558 20.03 12.83 25.91
C ILE A 558 20.93 14.06 25.74
N GLU A 559 22.04 14.13 26.47
CA GLU A 559 23.03 15.20 26.35
C GLU A 559 23.64 15.26 24.94
N LEU A 560 23.92 14.10 24.32
CA LEU A 560 24.42 14.04 22.94
C LEU A 560 23.40 14.61 21.93
N PHE A 561 22.13 14.23 22.03
CA PHE A 561 21.10 14.79 21.15
C PHE A 561 20.95 16.30 21.35
N LEU A 562 20.95 16.78 22.59
CA LEU A 562 20.86 18.20 22.88
C LEU A 562 22.08 19.00 22.42
N SER A 563 23.30 18.44 22.52
CA SER A 563 24.49 19.12 22.01
C SER A 563 24.51 19.21 20.48
N ASN A 564 23.79 18.33 19.79
CA ASN A 564 23.75 18.23 18.33
C ASN A 564 22.41 18.63 17.69
N ILE A 565 21.43 19.10 18.47
CA ILE A 565 20.19 19.65 17.93
C ILE A 565 20.45 20.93 17.10
N ASN A 566 21.59 21.59 17.36
CA ASN A 566 22.10 22.74 16.60
C ASN A 566 23.31 22.37 15.73
N ASN A 567 23.41 21.12 15.25
CA ASN A 567 24.52 20.67 14.40
C ASN A 567 24.44 21.33 13.01
N ASP A 568 25.56 21.60 12.33
CA ASP A 568 25.53 22.19 10.98
C ASP A 568 24.93 21.25 9.92
N ILE A 569 24.99 19.94 10.13
CA ILE A 569 24.43 18.91 9.24
C ILE A 569 22.91 18.77 9.48
N LEU A 570 22.12 19.03 8.45
CA LEU A 570 20.65 19.00 8.51
C LEU A 570 20.08 17.64 8.96
N SER A 571 20.61 16.52 8.43
CA SER A 571 20.13 15.16 8.79
C SER A 571 20.23 14.90 10.31
N ILE A 572 21.39 15.20 10.89
CA ILE A 572 21.65 15.06 12.32
C ILE A 572 20.71 15.94 13.14
N ARG A 573 20.48 17.20 12.71
CA ARG A 573 19.53 18.10 13.41
C ARG A 573 18.13 17.51 13.43
N LYS A 574 17.62 17.03 12.29
CA LYS A 574 16.27 16.46 12.20
C LYS A 574 16.11 15.25 13.13
N GLN A 575 17.06 14.31 13.09
CA GLN A 575 17.10 13.16 14.01
C GLN A 575 17.14 13.60 15.48
N CYS A 576 17.93 14.62 15.83
CA CYS A 576 17.98 15.16 17.20
C CYS A 576 16.66 15.84 17.62
N ILE A 577 16.00 16.57 16.72
CA ILE A 577 14.68 17.19 16.96
C ILE A 577 13.64 16.12 17.25
N ASP A 578 13.61 15.05 16.45
CA ASP A 578 12.72 13.90 16.65
C ASP A 578 13.02 13.18 17.97
N ALA A 579 14.29 12.87 18.23
CA ALA A 579 14.73 12.22 19.46
C ALA A 579 14.32 13.02 20.71
N VAL A 580 14.60 14.32 20.75
CA VAL A 580 14.20 15.19 21.86
C VAL A 580 12.67 15.27 21.94
N GLY A 581 11.98 15.32 20.81
CA GLY A 581 10.54 15.20 20.73
C GLY A 581 10.02 13.93 21.41
N PHE A 582 10.56 12.75 21.08
CA PHE A 582 10.17 11.46 21.66
C PHE A 582 10.49 11.39 23.15
N LEU A 583 11.66 11.87 23.57
CA LEU A 583 12.04 11.97 24.99
C LEU A 583 11.06 12.83 25.79
N LEU A 584 10.64 13.98 25.24
CA LEU A 584 9.62 14.82 25.87
C LEU A 584 8.27 14.11 25.94
N GLN A 585 7.90 13.32 24.92
CA GLN A 585 6.68 12.51 24.93
C GLN A 585 6.73 11.44 26.02
N LYS A 586 7.86 10.75 26.20
CA LYS A 586 8.09 9.81 27.30
C LYS A 586 7.96 10.49 28.66
N GLN A 587 8.47 11.71 28.79
CA GLN A 587 8.33 12.53 30.01
C GLN A 587 6.90 13.08 30.24
N LYS A 588 5.90 12.70 29.43
CA LYS A 588 4.52 13.13 29.61
C LYS A 588 3.96 12.53 30.90
N ARG A 589 3.59 13.41 31.83
CA ARG A 589 2.91 13.00 33.06
C ARG A 589 1.45 12.65 32.81
N ARG A 590 0.96 11.64 33.51
CA ARG A 590 -0.45 11.22 33.46
C ARG A 590 -1.33 12.35 34.01
N HIS A 591 -2.29 12.79 33.21
CA HIS A 591 -3.29 13.79 33.62
C HIS A 591 -4.53 13.06 34.10
N LEU A 592 -5.00 13.41 35.30
CA LEU A 592 -6.13 12.74 35.94
C LEU A 592 -7.43 13.11 35.25
N LYS A 593 -8.32 12.12 35.15
CA LYS A 593 -9.66 12.28 34.57
C LYS A 593 -10.70 11.82 35.57
N VAL A 594 -11.84 12.50 35.56
CA VAL A 594 -13.01 12.18 36.39
C VAL A 594 -14.15 11.73 35.50
N LYS A 595 -14.90 10.74 35.98
CA LYS A 595 -16.14 10.27 35.35
C LYS A 595 -17.24 11.30 35.55
N ILE A 596 -17.93 11.67 34.49
CA ILE A 596 -19.13 12.49 34.49
C ILE A 596 -20.22 11.73 33.74
N ASN A 597 -21.48 11.90 34.14
CA ASN A 597 -22.61 11.30 33.42
C ASN A 597 -22.85 12.07 32.13
N GLU A 598 -23.46 13.24 32.24
CA GLU A 598 -23.80 14.12 31.12
C GLU A 598 -23.51 15.57 31.51
N ILE A 599 -23.26 16.40 30.49
CA ILE A 599 -23.08 17.84 30.62
C ILE A 599 -24.18 18.49 29.80
N ASP A 600 -24.82 19.52 30.35
CA ASP A 600 -25.81 20.29 29.61
C ASP A 600 -25.17 20.89 28.33
N LYS A 601 -25.85 20.70 27.18
CA LYS A 601 -25.32 21.13 25.87
C LYS A 601 -25.18 22.65 25.78
N GLU A 602 -26.09 23.41 26.40
CA GLU A 602 -26.03 24.88 26.42
C GLU A 602 -24.82 25.37 27.22
N SER A 603 -24.50 24.71 28.34
CA SER A 603 -23.31 25.04 29.13
C SER A 603 -21.98 24.84 28.39
N MET A 604 -21.94 24.07 27.28
CA MET A 604 -20.74 23.88 26.44
C MET A 604 -20.62 24.90 25.30
N GLN A 605 -21.63 25.72 25.08
CA GLN A 605 -21.60 26.76 24.05
C GLN A 605 -20.63 27.89 24.44
N TYR A 606 -19.87 28.35 23.46
CA TYR A 606 -19.13 29.60 23.52
C TYR A 606 -20.10 30.77 23.45
N LYS A 607 -20.03 31.68 24.43
CA LYS A 607 -20.85 32.88 24.54
C LYS A 607 -19.98 34.11 24.32
N LEU A 608 -20.47 35.04 23.50
CA LEU A 608 -19.81 36.33 23.26
C LEU A 608 -19.84 37.20 24.51
N ASN A 609 -18.85 38.09 24.64
CA ASN A 609 -18.72 39.06 25.74
C ASN A 609 -18.59 38.42 27.14
N VAL A 610 -18.24 37.13 27.22
CA VAL A 610 -17.92 36.45 28.47
C VAL A 610 -16.41 36.34 28.59
N ASP A 611 -15.83 36.94 29.65
CA ASP A 611 -14.42 36.74 29.96
C ASP A 611 -14.23 35.38 30.63
N TYR A 612 -13.95 34.35 29.83
CA TYR A 612 -13.67 33.01 30.34
C TYR A 612 -12.37 32.94 31.16
N LEU A 613 -11.55 33.99 31.20
CA LEU A 613 -10.39 34.11 32.08
C LEU A 613 -10.71 34.81 33.42
N ASP A 614 -11.96 35.18 33.67
CA ASP A 614 -12.41 35.54 35.01
C ASP A 614 -12.35 34.31 35.93
N GLU A 615 -11.89 34.49 37.17
CA GLU A 615 -11.63 33.39 38.10
C GLU A 615 -12.91 32.62 38.46
N LYS A 616 -14.01 33.34 38.71
CA LYS A 616 -15.31 32.73 39.05
C LYS A 616 -15.90 31.98 37.87
N ILE A 617 -15.74 32.53 36.67
CA ILE A 617 -16.23 31.89 35.43
C ILE A 617 -15.40 30.65 35.11
N TRP A 618 -14.07 30.72 35.22
CA TRP A 618 -13.18 29.59 34.96
C TRP A 618 -13.47 28.42 35.90
N GLU A 619 -13.59 28.66 37.20
CA GLU A 619 -13.84 27.62 38.21
C GLU A 619 -15.22 26.95 38.05
N SER A 620 -16.24 27.73 37.66
CA SER A 620 -17.58 27.20 37.41
C SER A 620 -17.72 26.52 36.04
N THR A 621 -16.79 26.74 35.11
CA THR A 621 -16.86 26.21 33.75
C THR A 621 -16.26 24.81 33.63
N LYS A 622 -17.06 23.86 33.13
CA LYS A 622 -16.57 22.52 32.75
C LYS A 622 -16.03 22.53 31.33
N PHE A 623 -14.72 22.43 31.18
CA PHE A 623 -14.08 22.39 29.87
C PHE A 623 -14.07 20.98 29.26
N VAL A 624 -14.65 20.84 28.07
CA VAL A 624 -14.72 19.59 27.32
C VAL A 624 -13.88 19.72 26.05
N GLU A 625 -12.69 19.13 26.06
CA GLU A 625 -11.69 19.39 25.02
C GLU A 625 -12.02 18.80 23.64
N LYS A 626 -12.77 17.71 23.57
CA LYS A 626 -13.07 17.03 22.30
C LYS A 626 -14.40 17.55 21.73
N PRO A 627 -14.44 18.05 20.48
CA PRO A 627 -15.62 18.74 19.93
C PRO A 627 -16.81 17.80 19.67
N PHE A 628 -16.57 16.53 19.39
CA PHE A 628 -17.62 15.56 19.02
C PHE A 628 -18.53 15.12 20.19
N TRP A 629 -18.12 15.33 21.45
CA TRP A 629 -18.94 14.93 22.59
C TRP A 629 -20.22 15.75 22.67
N GLY A 630 -21.37 15.08 22.68
CA GLY A 630 -22.69 15.69 22.88
C GLY A 630 -23.35 16.25 21.62
N PHE A 631 -22.71 16.18 20.44
CA PHE A 631 -23.33 16.62 19.19
C PHE A 631 -24.50 15.71 18.80
N TYR A 632 -24.18 14.48 18.37
CA TYR A 632 -25.15 13.46 17.98
C TYR A 632 -25.78 12.81 19.22
N GLU A 633 -24.96 12.07 20.00
CA GLU A 633 -25.36 11.42 21.25
C GLU A 633 -24.22 11.43 22.28
N TRP A 634 -24.54 11.13 23.54
CA TRP A 634 -23.55 10.87 24.60
C TRP A 634 -23.09 9.40 24.57
N PRO A 635 -21.85 9.08 24.99
CA PRO A 635 -21.39 7.70 25.03
C PRO A 635 -22.27 6.86 25.97
N LYS A 636 -22.57 5.61 25.57
CA LYS A 636 -23.32 4.65 26.40
C LYS A 636 -22.58 4.25 27.68
N ASN A 637 -21.25 4.31 27.62
CA ASN A 637 -20.35 4.08 28.75
C ASN A 637 -19.92 5.44 29.36
N ASP A 638 -19.09 5.35 30.40
CA ASP A 638 -18.57 6.49 31.17
C ASP A 638 -17.88 7.57 30.32
N LEU A 639 -18.36 8.83 30.42
CA LEU A 639 -17.67 10.00 29.90
C LEU A 639 -16.57 10.45 30.87
N PHE A 640 -15.35 10.57 30.37
CA PHE A 640 -14.20 11.05 31.15
C PHE A 640 -13.74 12.43 30.70
N VAL A 641 -13.80 13.41 31.59
CA VAL A 641 -13.19 14.74 31.40
C VAL A 641 -11.99 14.90 32.33
N TYR A 642 -11.15 15.91 32.08
CA TYR A 642 -10.03 16.18 32.97
C TYR A 642 -10.53 16.70 34.32
N ASP A 643 -9.94 16.20 35.41
CA ASP A 643 -10.26 16.62 36.78
C ASP A 643 -9.76 18.06 37.05
N VAL A 644 -10.16 18.66 38.18
CA VAL A 644 -9.81 20.03 38.59
C VAL A 644 -8.29 20.26 38.59
N HIS A 645 -7.88 21.50 38.30
CA HIS A 645 -6.48 21.84 38.06
C HIS A 645 -5.56 21.52 39.25
N GLU A 646 -6.04 21.65 40.49
CA GLU A 646 -5.28 21.38 41.72
C GLU A 646 -4.77 19.94 41.79
N LYS A 647 -5.49 18.99 41.17
CA LYS A 647 -5.11 17.58 41.10
C LYS A 647 -4.23 17.25 39.89
N GLN A 648 -4.09 18.17 38.93
CA GLN A 648 -3.29 17.94 37.74
C GLN A 648 -1.78 18.10 38.05
N PRO A 649 -0.90 17.42 37.31
CA PRO A 649 0.54 17.58 37.49
C PRO A 649 1.00 19.02 37.21
N LYS A 650 1.65 19.68 38.18
CA LYS A 650 2.16 21.06 38.06
C LYS A 650 3.18 21.20 36.93
N VAL A 651 3.03 22.15 36.02
CA VAL A 651 3.93 22.31 34.87
C VAL A 651 5.24 23.02 35.26
N ASN A 652 5.17 24.19 35.91
CA ASN A 652 6.33 24.98 36.34
C ASN A 652 6.90 24.48 37.69
N ARG A 653 7.62 23.36 37.68
CA ARG A 653 8.26 22.78 38.88
C ARG A 653 9.65 23.37 39.16
N PRO A 654 10.12 23.39 40.43
CA PRO A 654 11.50 23.70 40.75
C PRO A 654 12.45 22.60 40.23
N LEU A 655 13.70 22.98 39.91
CA LEU A 655 14.74 22.06 39.40
C LEU A 655 14.97 20.83 40.29
N LYS A 656 14.73 20.93 41.60
CA LYS A 656 14.90 19.81 42.56
C LYS A 656 13.87 18.68 42.38
N GLU A 657 12.68 19.01 41.86
CA GLU A 657 11.59 18.05 41.59
C GLU A 657 11.69 17.41 40.20
N MET A 658 12.66 17.80 39.40
CA MET A 658 12.89 17.28 38.05
C MET A 658 13.86 16.09 38.08
N THR A 659 13.58 15.07 37.26
CA THR A 659 14.51 13.95 37.06
C THR A 659 15.83 14.44 36.43
N LYS A 660 16.88 13.62 36.42
CA LYS A 660 18.14 13.99 35.76
C LYS A 660 17.89 14.29 34.27
N ALA A 661 17.16 13.41 33.58
CA ALA A 661 16.78 13.58 32.17
C ALA A 661 15.98 14.86 31.92
N GLU A 662 15.00 15.20 32.77
CA GLU A 662 14.22 16.44 32.65
C GLU A 662 15.12 17.68 32.84
N ARG A 663 16.04 17.63 33.82
CA ARG A 663 16.94 18.76 34.12
C ARG A 663 17.85 19.12 32.96
N VAL A 664 18.40 18.12 32.26
CA VAL A 664 19.30 18.37 31.12
C VAL A 664 18.55 19.08 29.98
N ILE A 665 17.38 18.58 29.61
CA ILE A 665 16.54 19.21 28.57
C ILE A 665 16.14 20.62 29.00
N TYR A 666 15.65 20.80 30.23
CA TYR A 666 15.26 22.11 30.74
C TYR A 666 16.41 23.13 30.69
N LYS A 667 17.62 22.74 31.13
CA LYS A 667 18.81 23.61 31.09
C LYS A 667 19.17 24.05 29.68
N PHE A 668 19.01 23.17 28.68
CA PHE A 668 19.26 23.52 27.28
C PHE A 668 18.30 24.63 26.81
N PHE A 669 17.00 24.45 27.00
CA PHE A 669 15.99 25.37 26.47
C PHE A 669 15.89 26.70 27.23
N VAL A 670 16.34 26.76 28.49
CA VAL A 670 16.45 28.03 29.24
C VAL A 670 17.72 28.81 28.88
N SER A 671 18.76 28.15 28.35
CA SER A 671 20.00 28.82 27.95
C SER A 671 19.77 29.70 26.72
N LYS A 672 19.88 31.03 26.89
CA LYS A 672 19.72 32.03 25.80
C LYS A 672 20.62 31.73 24.59
N LYS A 673 21.84 31.22 24.82
CA LYS A 673 22.79 30.87 23.75
C LYS A 673 22.29 29.67 22.93
N ASN A 674 21.86 28.61 23.62
CA ASN A 674 21.49 27.34 22.97
C ASN A 674 20.21 27.49 22.16
N ILE A 675 19.15 28.05 22.78
CA ILE A 675 17.88 28.27 22.09
C ILE A 675 18.02 29.35 21.00
N GLY A 676 18.89 30.35 21.20
CA GLY A 676 19.22 31.34 20.18
C GLY A 676 19.77 30.69 18.92
N SER A 677 20.81 29.86 19.06
CA SER A 677 21.40 29.12 17.95
C SER A 677 20.44 28.11 17.31
N LEU A 678 19.59 27.44 18.09
CA LEU A 678 18.56 26.55 17.54
C LEU A 678 17.62 27.33 16.62
N LEU A 679 17.14 28.49 17.07
CA LEU A 679 16.23 29.32 16.30
C LEU A 679 16.87 29.89 15.03
N GLU A 680 18.18 30.13 15.01
CA GLU A 680 18.90 30.49 13.77
C GLU A 680 18.88 29.36 12.74
N PHE A 681 19.05 28.11 13.15
CA PHE A 681 18.97 26.97 12.23
C PHE A 681 17.53 26.66 11.78
N LEU A 682 16.56 26.78 12.69
CA LEU A 682 15.16 26.51 12.36
C LEU A 682 14.55 27.58 11.44
N SER A 683 15.13 28.77 11.38
CA SER A 683 14.72 29.84 10.46
C SER A 683 15.44 29.80 9.11
N LEU A 684 16.27 28.80 8.84
CA LEU A 684 16.86 28.60 7.51
C LEU A 684 15.85 27.89 6.60
N GLU A 685 15.84 28.33 5.35
CA GLU A 685 15.13 27.67 4.25
C GLU A 685 15.86 26.36 3.88
N GLU A 686 15.12 25.26 3.77
CA GLU A 686 15.64 23.96 3.32
C GLU A 686 15.48 23.83 1.80
N THR A 687 14.25 24.02 1.32
CA THR A 687 13.85 23.94 -0.09
C THR A 687 12.96 25.11 -0.47
N LYS A 688 13.51 26.02 -1.28
CA LYS A 688 12.85 27.27 -1.61
C LYS A 688 11.51 27.08 -2.31
N GLY A 689 10.45 27.63 -1.72
CA GLY A 689 9.07 27.57 -2.23
C GLY A 689 8.36 26.23 -2.04
N GLU A 690 9.02 25.22 -1.45
CA GLU A 690 8.45 23.90 -1.15
C GLU A 690 8.31 23.63 0.36
N ASP A 691 9.01 24.41 1.19
CA ASP A 691 8.95 24.31 2.64
C ASP A 691 7.54 24.63 3.17
N VAL A 692 7.06 23.79 4.10
CA VAL A 692 5.79 23.96 4.82
C VAL A 692 6.03 23.77 6.31
N ILE A 693 5.05 24.09 7.16
CA ILE A 693 5.12 23.79 8.61
C ILE A 693 5.57 22.34 8.85
N ASP A 694 6.67 22.20 9.60
CA ASP A 694 7.22 20.90 10.00
C ASP A 694 6.53 20.39 11.27
N GLU A 695 5.82 19.25 11.17
CA GLU A 695 5.10 18.65 12.29
C GLU A 695 6.03 18.23 13.45
N ALA A 696 7.27 17.83 13.16
CA ALA A 696 8.24 17.44 14.17
C ALA A 696 8.64 18.65 15.02
N ARG A 697 8.88 19.81 14.38
CA ARG A 697 9.19 21.09 15.07
C ARG A 697 8.00 21.57 15.91
N VAL A 698 6.78 21.56 15.36
CA VAL A 698 5.56 21.87 16.13
C VAL A 698 5.40 20.93 17.32
N SER A 699 5.65 19.64 17.13
CA SER A 699 5.59 18.62 18.17
C SER A 699 6.64 18.83 19.26
N LEU A 700 7.88 19.21 18.91
CA LEU A 700 8.93 19.58 19.86
C LEU A 700 8.44 20.71 20.77
N PHE A 701 8.03 21.86 20.21
CA PHE A 701 7.58 23.02 20.99
C PHE A 701 6.31 22.75 21.78
N LYS A 702 5.38 21.94 21.24
CA LYS A 702 4.19 21.47 21.96
C LYS A 702 4.54 20.65 23.19
N ARG A 703 5.47 19.70 23.06
CA ARG A 703 5.86 18.82 24.16
C ARG A 703 6.71 19.58 25.20
N LEU A 704 7.55 20.52 24.76
CA LEU A 704 8.27 21.45 25.65
C LEU A 704 7.31 22.26 26.52
N SER A 705 6.34 22.91 25.88
CA SER A 705 5.34 23.75 26.55
C SER A 705 4.46 22.94 27.51
N ARG A 706 4.09 21.71 27.12
CA ARG A 706 3.35 20.78 27.99
C ARG A 706 4.15 20.37 29.21
N ASN A 707 5.45 20.12 29.08
CA ASN A 707 6.27 19.56 30.15
C ASN A 707 6.82 20.64 31.10
N TYR A 708 7.26 21.79 30.57
CA TYR A 708 8.00 22.83 31.32
C TYR A 708 7.31 24.20 31.38
N GLY A 709 6.21 24.37 30.65
CA GLY A 709 5.40 25.59 30.72
C GLY A 709 6.03 26.75 29.96
N ILE A 710 5.54 27.96 30.23
CA ILE A 710 5.99 29.18 29.54
C ILE A 710 7.43 29.60 29.90
N SER A 711 7.97 29.05 31.00
CA SER A 711 9.28 29.45 31.52
C SER A 711 10.42 29.29 30.52
N VAL A 712 10.39 28.24 29.68
CA VAL A 712 11.42 27.96 28.66
C VAL A 712 11.37 28.91 27.46
N PHE A 713 10.30 29.69 27.31
CA PHE A 713 10.13 30.65 26.20
C PHE A 713 10.47 32.09 26.59
N LYS A 714 10.68 32.37 27.89
CA LYS A 714 10.86 33.75 28.40
C LYS A 714 12.00 34.50 27.73
N HIS A 715 13.12 33.82 27.47
CA HIS A 715 14.31 34.43 26.88
C HIS A 715 14.23 34.64 25.35
N ILE A 716 13.22 34.04 24.69
CA ILE A 716 13.08 34.10 23.23
C ILE A 716 11.86 34.90 22.76
N LYS A 717 11.05 35.46 23.67
CA LYS A 717 9.91 36.33 23.30
C LYS A 717 10.29 37.39 22.27
N GLN A 718 11.39 38.12 22.51
CA GLN A 718 11.87 39.17 21.62
C GLN A 718 12.39 38.63 20.29
N LYS A 719 12.96 37.42 20.26
CA LYS A 719 13.40 36.79 19.01
C LYS A 719 12.19 36.33 18.18
N ILE A 720 11.17 35.74 18.81
CA ILE A 720 9.91 35.39 18.14
C ILE A 720 9.25 36.64 17.54
N LEU A 721 9.19 37.75 18.29
CA LEU A 721 8.66 39.02 17.75
C LEU A 721 9.41 39.50 16.51
N ARG A 722 10.75 39.37 16.48
CA ARG A 722 11.55 39.71 15.29
C ARG A 722 11.25 38.81 14.11
N LEU A 723 11.14 37.49 14.35
CA LEU A 723 10.81 36.52 13.31
C LEU A 723 9.43 36.80 12.68
N VAL A 724 8.44 37.17 13.50
CA VAL A 724 7.10 37.58 13.01
C VAL A 724 7.13 38.91 12.24
N GLN A 725 8.06 39.82 12.56
CA GLN A 725 8.20 41.10 11.86
C GLN A 725 8.98 41.01 10.54
N SER A 726 9.64 39.87 10.30
CA SER A 726 10.50 39.66 9.14
C SER A 726 9.71 39.63 7.84
N ASP A 727 10.40 39.98 6.76
CA ASP A 727 9.92 39.82 5.39
C ASP A 727 10.30 38.45 4.80
N GLU A 728 11.09 37.64 5.52
CA GLU A 728 11.53 36.32 5.11
C GLU A 728 10.51 35.21 5.46
N GLU A 729 10.19 34.36 4.49
CA GLU A 729 9.22 33.27 4.60
C GLU A 729 9.60 32.25 5.70
N SER A 730 10.85 31.76 5.68
CA SER A 730 11.35 30.76 6.64
C SER A 730 11.37 31.27 8.09
N GLU A 731 11.58 32.57 8.29
CA GLU A 731 11.57 33.20 9.62
C GLU A 731 10.15 33.25 10.19
N GLN A 732 9.17 33.69 9.40
CA GLN A 732 7.76 33.71 9.81
C GLN A 732 7.22 32.29 10.04
N ARG A 733 7.59 31.31 9.19
CA ARG A 733 7.23 29.89 9.38
C ARG A 733 7.77 29.33 10.69
N CYS A 734 9.04 29.57 10.98
CA CYS A 734 9.65 29.19 12.27
C CYS A 734 8.88 29.79 13.45
N ALA A 735 8.46 31.07 13.36
CA ALA A 735 7.61 31.67 14.38
C ALA A 735 6.24 30.99 14.49
N ALA A 736 5.59 30.66 13.37
CA ALA A 736 4.32 29.95 13.34
C ALA A 736 4.42 28.57 14.01
N GLU A 737 5.49 27.81 13.75
CA GLU A 737 5.74 26.49 14.35
C GLU A 737 5.87 26.57 15.89
N ILE A 738 6.68 27.53 16.37
CA ILE A 738 6.91 27.75 17.81
C ILE A 738 5.61 28.14 18.50
N VAL A 739 4.89 29.11 17.95
CA VAL A 739 3.67 29.66 18.57
C VAL A 739 2.54 28.64 18.50
N THR A 740 2.42 27.87 17.41
CA THR A 740 1.53 26.70 17.32
C THR A 740 1.85 25.70 18.42
N GLY A 741 3.10 25.27 18.55
CA GLY A 741 3.52 24.34 19.59
C GLY A 741 3.16 24.85 20.98
N LEU A 742 3.49 26.11 21.29
CA LEU A 742 3.23 26.75 22.56
C LEU A 742 1.74 26.73 22.94
N VAL A 743 0.87 27.19 22.06
CA VAL A 743 -0.58 27.19 22.32
C VAL A 743 -1.09 25.75 22.47
N ARG A 744 -0.69 24.82 21.61
CA ARG A 744 -1.13 23.41 21.69
C ARG A 744 -0.67 22.73 22.98
N GLY A 745 0.52 23.05 23.47
CA GLY A 745 1.07 22.53 24.72
C GLY A 745 0.38 23.05 25.97
N SER A 746 -0.28 24.20 25.89
CA SER A 746 -0.96 24.87 27.01
C SER A 746 -2.30 24.25 27.45
N LYS A 747 -2.73 23.14 26.83
CA LYS A 747 -4.03 22.47 27.07
C LYS A 747 -4.42 22.33 28.55
N HIS A 748 -3.43 21.97 29.37
CA HIS A 748 -3.60 21.59 30.78
C HIS A 748 -3.11 22.64 31.75
N TRP A 749 -2.80 23.86 31.28
CA TRP A 749 -2.32 24.93 32.13
C TRP A 749 -3.44 25.48 33.02
N SER A 750 -3.03 25.99 34.19
CA SER A 750 -3.89 26.74 35.11
C SER A 750 -4.39 28.04 34.50
N LEU A 751 -5.42 28.63 35.13
CA LEU A 751 -5.87 29.97 34.77
C LEU A 751 -4.72 31.00 34.79
N GLN A 752 -3.87 30.98 35.82
CA GLN A 752 -2.73 31.90 35.95
C GLN A 752 -1.72 31.72 34.80
N GLU A 753 -1.44 30.47 34.41
CA GLU A 753 -0.54 30.16 33.30
C GLU A 753 -1.16 30.54 31.94
N VAL A 754 -2.48 30.39 31.76
CA VAL A 754 -3.19 30.84 30.55
C VAL A 754 -3.23 32.38 30.48
N LYS A 755 -3.37 33.09 31.62
CA LYS A 755 -3.24 34.56 31.67
C LYS A 755 -1.82 34.99 31.27
N ALA A 756 -0.79 34.32 31.80
CA ALA A 756 0.59 34.57 31.40
C ALA A 756 0.85 34.25 29.92
N LEU A 757 0.19 33.23 29.38
CA LEU A 757 0.23 32.90 27.95
C LEU A 757 -0.37 34.02 27.10
N LYS A 758 -1.54 34.56 27.50
CA LYS A 758 -2.18 35.70 26.83
C LYS A 758 -1.23 36.91 26.82
N GLU A 759 -0.66 37.29 27.97
CA GLU A 759 0.31 38.40 28.05
C GLU A 759 1.57 38.18 27.20
N PHE A 760 1.99 36.92 27.04
CA PHE A 760 3.12 36.57 26.19
C PHE A 760 2.78 36.66 24.70
N LEU A 761 1.66 36.08 24.28
CA LEU A 761 1.32 35.87 22.88
C LEU A 761 0.49 36.99 22.25
N SER A 762 -0.32 37.74 22.99
CA SER A 762 -1.09 38.87 22.45
C SER A 762 -0.25 39.81 21.57
N PRO A 763 0.91 40.34 22.00
CA PRO A 763 1.71 41.22 21.14
C PRO A 763 2.30 40.49 19.91
N ILE A 764 2.55 39.19 20.00
CA ILE A 764 3.08 38.39 18.89
C ILE A 764 1.99 38.18 17.84
N ILE A 765 0.79 37.77 18.27
CA ILE A 765 -0.37 37.54 17.39
C ILE A 765 -0.83 38.85 16.77
N GLU A 766 -0.86 39.96 17.52
CA GLU A 766 -1.19 41.28 16.96
C GLU A 766 -0.18 41.73 15.92
N THR A 767 1.11 41.51 16.17
CA THR A 767 2.17 41.82 15.20
C THR A 767 2.04 40.95 13.96
N MET A 768 1.78 39.66 14.13
CA MET A 768 1.53 38.71 13.03
C MET A 768 0.37 39.20 12.16
N LEU A 769 -0.80 39.48 12.75
CA LEU A 769 -1.97 39.93 12.00
C LEU A 769 -1.73 41.26 11.26
N ASN A 770 -0.83 42.11 11.78
CA ASN A 770 -0.44 43.36 11.13
C ASN A 770 0.63 43.19 10.02
N LYS A 771 1.40 42.10 10.04
CA LYS A 771 2.58 41.88 9.19
C LYS A 771 2.54 40.49 8.53
N LEU A 772 1.42 40.22 7.86
CA LEU A 772 1.27 39.02 7.03
C LEU A 772 1.95 39.23 5.68
N ILE A 773 2.63 38.19 5.19
CA ILE A 773 3.13 38.08 3.82
C ILE A 773 2.39 36.95 3.10
N ASP A 774 2.42 36.95 1.76
CA ASP A 774 1.59 36.05 0.95
C ASP A 774 2.03 34.59 1.10
N GLU A 775 3.35 34.38 1.07
CA GLU A 775 4.03 33.09 1.13
C GLU A 775 3.74 32.32 2.44
N THR A 776 3.42 33.02 3.53
CA THR A 776 3.19 32.43 4.86
C THR A 776 1.73 32.50 5.31
N SER A 777 0.84 32.99 4.44
CA SER A 777 -0.59 33.10 4.72
C SER A 777 -1.18 31.73 5.11
N LEU A 778 -0.77 30.66 4.41
CA LEU A 778 -1.18 29.30 4.72
C LEU A 778 -0.65 28.85 6.10
N ASP A 779 0.63 29.10 6.41
CA ASP A 779 1.24 28.72 7.69
C ASP A 779 0.49 29.34 8.89
N TRP A 780 0.13 30.63 8.78
CA TRP A 780 -0.62 31.32 9.84
C TRP A 780 -2.09 30.88 9.94
N THR A 781 -2.72 30.49 8.83
CA THR A 781 -4.07 29.91 8.86
C THR A 781 -4.06 28.51 9.49
N ILE A 782 -3.04 27.69 9.21
CA ILE A 782 -2.80 26.40 9.86
C ILE A 782 -2.57 26.59 11.37
N PHE A 783 -1.82 27.62 11.78
CA PHE A 783 -1.67 27.98 13.20
C PHE A 783 -3.02 28.23 13.86
N CYS A 784 -3.87 29.07 13.25
CA CYS A 784 -5.17 29.44 13.79
C CYS A 784 -6.10 28.23 13.94
N GLY A 785 -6.22 27.39 12.91
CA GLY A 785 -6.99 26.14 13.00
C GLY A 785 -6.40 25.17 14.03
N SER A 786 -5.08 24.97 14.00
CA SER A 786 -4.40 24.07 14.92
C SER A 786 -4.66 24.42 16.38
N CYS A 787 -4.62 25.71 16.75
CA CYS A 787 -4.85 26.20 18.12
C CYS A 787 -6.12 25.61 18.74
N PHE A 788 -7.20 25.53 17.97
CA PHE A 788 -8.51 25.07 18.44
C PHE A 788 -8.77 23.58 18.18
N MET A 789 -7.88 22.89 17.45
CA MET A 789 -8.03 21.47 17.17
C MET A 789 -7.97 20.61 18.45
N ASN A 790 -9.07 19.90 18.71
CA ASN A 790 -9.29 19.10 19.92
C ASN A 790 -9.09 19.95 21.20
N ARG A 791 -9.56 21.20 21.17
CA ARG A 791 -9.58 22.11 22.31
C ARG A 791 -10.97 22.62 22.60
N ASP A 792 -11.21 22.95 23.86
CA ASP A 792 -12.39 23.72 24.24
C ASP A 792 -12.23 25.19 23.81
N PRO A 793 -13.12 25.74 22.98
CA PRO A 793 -12.97 27.09 22.40
C PRO A 793 -12.91 28.20 23.46
N ARG A 794 -13.55 27.97 24.62
CA ARG A 794 -13.65 28.97 25.70
C ARG A 794 -12.31 29.26 26.37
N LYS A 795 -11.37 28.30 26.37
CA LYS A 795 -10.04 28.49 26.98
C LYS A 795 -9.15 29.47 26.22
N LEU A 796 -9.37 29.59 24.91
CA LEU A 796 -8.56 30.40 24.00
C LEU A 796 -9.40 31.52 23.37
N SER A 797 -10.49 31.93 24.02
CA SER A 797 -11.39 32.98 23.54
C SER A 797 -10.65 34.27 23.18
N TRP A 798 -9.62 34.62 23.94
CA TRP A 798 -8.79 35.79 23.69
C TRP A 798 -8.03 35.75 22.35
N ILE A 799 -7.72 34.58 21.79
CA ILE A 799 -7.14 34.46 20.44
C ILE A 799 -8.22 34.74 19.41
N LEU A 800 -9.41 34.15 19.59
CA LEU A 800 -10.56 34.41 18.74
C LEU A 800 -10.89 35.91 18.72
N ASP A 801 -10.89 36.59 19.88
CA ASP A 801 -11.18 38.02 19.97
C ASP A 801 -10.17 38.86 19.17
N LEU A 802 -8.87 38.53 19.24
CA LEU A 802 -7.83 39.22 18.47
C LEU A 802 -8.05 39.04 16.95
N VAL A 803 -8.28 37.81 16.50
CA VAL A 803 -8.50 37.50 15.08
C VAL A 803 -9.80 38.12 14.59
N LEU A 804 -10.88 38.02 15.37
CA LEU A 804 -12.19 38.60 15.06
C LEU A 804 -12.11 40.12 14.92
N ASN A 805 -11.50 40.80 15.89
CA ASN A 805 -11.32 42.25 15.84
C ASN A 805 -10.57 42.66 14.57
N LYS A 806 -9.52 41.93 14.20
CA LYS A 806 -8.73 42.18 12.99
C LYS A 806 -9.49 41.90 11.70
N ALA A 807 -10.21 40.78 11.61
CA ALA A 807 -11.08 40.45 10.47
C ALA A 807 -12.20 41.50 10.26
N ILE A 808 -12.58 42.25 11.29
CA ILE A 808 -13.54 43.34 11.18
C ILE A 808 -12.87 44.65 10.78
N THR A 809 -11.73 45.00 11.39
CA THR A 809 -11.13 46.35 11.38
C THR A 809 -9.99 46.56 10.37
N HIS A 810 -9.40 45.52 9.78
CA HIS A 810 -8.28 45.68 8.85
C HIS A 810 -8.66 46.51 7.62
N LYS A 811 -7.87 47.57 7.36
CA LYS A 811 -8.03 48.44 6.19
C LYS A 811 -7.32 47.90 4.93
N ASN A 812 -6.24 47.12 5.11
CA ASN A 812 -5.52 46.49 3.99
C ASN A 812 -6.29 45.25 3.52
N THR A 813 -6.61 45.18 2.23
CA THR A 813 -7.42 44.11 1.63
C THR A 813 -6.80 42.73 1.81
N PHE A 814 -5.51 42.56 1.55
CA PHE A 814 -4.81 41.28 1.71
C PHE A 814 -4.81 40.82 3.17
N SER A 815 -4.38 41.67 4.11
CA SER A 815 -4.37 41.31 5.53
C SER A 815 -5.77 41.02 6.09
N ASN A 816 -6.79 41.73 5.59
CA ASN A 816 -8.19 41.47 5.93
C ASN A 816 -8.63 40.09 5.41
N SER A 817 -8.31 39.74 4.16
CA SER A 817 -8.60 38.43 3.58
C SER A 817 -7.98 37.27 4.37
N VAL A 818 -6.69 37.37 4.69
CA VAL A 818 -6.00 36.34 5.49
C VAL A 818 -6.59 36.27 6.90
N SER A 819 -6.95 37.42 7.52
CA SER A 819 -7.63 37.43 8.82
C SER A 819 -9.01 36.74 8.77
N LEU A 820 -9.78 36.93 7.69
CA LEU A 820 -11.04 36.23 7.45
C LEU A 820 -10.82 34.73 7.27
N GLN A 821 -9.76 34.32 6.55
CA GLN A 821 -9.38 32.92 6.42
C GLN A 821 -9.00 32.31 7.79
N CYS A 822 -8.20 33.00 8.59
CA CYS A 822 -7.87 32.57 9.95
C CYS A 822 -9.12 32.39 10.82
N LEU A 823 -10.06 33.34 10.74
CA LEU A 823 -11.33 33.28 11.44
C LEU A 823 -12.18 32.06 11.00
N LYS A 824 -12.25 31.80 9.69
CA LYS A 824 -12.92 30.62 9.12
C LYS A 824 -12.35 29.33 9.69
N GLU A 825 -11.03 29.18 9.70
CA GLU A 825 -10.36 27.98 10.25
C GLU A 825 -10.65 27.82 11.75
N ILE A 826 -10.72 28.89 12.54
CA ILE A 826 -11.10 28.82 13.96
C ILE A 826 -12.55 28.34 14.13
N ILE A 827 -13.49 28.92 13.38
CA ILE A 827 -14.92 28.59 13.47
C ILE A 827 -15.18 27.14 13.08
N ALA A 828 -14.48 26.63 12.06
CA ALA A 828 -14.57 25.23 11.65
C ALA A 828 -14.20 24.29 12.82
N GLN A 829 -13.14 24.62 13.57
CA GLN A 829 -12.68 23.81 14.72
C GLN A 829 -13.58 23.91 15.95
N HIS A 830 -14.32 25.02 16.10
CA HIS A 830 -15.32 25.16 17.16
C HIS A 830 -16.52 24.22 16.96
N SER A 831 -16.76 23.76 15.72
CA SER A 831 -17.87 22.87 15.37
C SER A 831 -19.19 23.44 15.92
N TRP A 832 -20.09 22.59 16.41
CA TRP A 832 -21.42 22.98 16.91
C TRP A 832 -21.43 23.84 18.20
N ARG A 833 -20.27 24.17 18.78
CA ARG A 833 -20.15 24.82 20.12
C ARG A 833 -20.09 26.34 20.09
N SER A 834 -20.43 26.97 18.98
CA SER A 834 -20.29 28.42 18.81
C SER A 834 -21.50 29.04 18.12
N VAL A 835 -22.71 28.59 18.47
CA VAL A 835 -23.96 29.02 17.81
C VAL A 835 -24.16 30.54 17.90
N SER A 836 -24.01 31.15 19.08
CA SER A 836 -24.16 32.61 19.23
C SER A 836 -23.10 33.41 18.48
N LEU A 837 -21.89 32.86 18.32
CA LEU A 837 -20.85 33.49 17.50
C LEU A 837 -21.25 33.48 16.03
N ARG A 838 -21.78 32.36 15.51
CA ARG A 838 -22.26 32.26 14.12
C ARG A 838 -23.38 33.25 13.83
N GLN A 839 -24.32 33.43 14.77
CA GLN A 839 -25.37 34.47 14.66
C GLN A 839 -24.78 35.88 14.59
N HIS A 840 -23.85 36.22 15.49
CA HIS A 840 -23.21 37.53 15.50
C HIS A 840 -22.41 37.80 14.22
N LEU A 841 -21.66 36.80 13.74
CA LEU A 841 -20.89 36.91 12.50
C LEU A 841 -21.77 37.16 11.29
N LEU A 842 -22.97 36.57 11.25
CA LEU A 842 -23.94 36.84 10.19
C LEU A 842 -24.33 38.33 10.17
N THR A 843 -24.61 38.92 11.33
CA THR A 843 -24.91 40.37 11.44
C THR A 843 -23.70 41.24 11.09
N VAL A 844 -22.50 40.85 11.51
CA VAL A 844 -21.26 41.60 11.26
C VAL A 844 -20.88 41.58 9.77
N PHE A 845 -21.11 40.47 9.08
CA PHE A 845 -20.74 40.32 7.67
C PHE A 845 -21.85 40.68 6.70
N GLU A 846 -23.09 40.90 7.15
CA GLU A 846 -24.18 41.36 6.28
C GLU A 846 -23.83 42.62 5.46
N PRO A 847 -23.19 43.67 6.03
CA PRO A 847 -22.75 44.83 5.25
C PRO A 847 -21.59 44.53 4.28
N LYS A 848 -20.82 43.46 4.52
CA LYS A 848 -19.67 43.05 3.68
C LYS A 848 -20.06 42.14 2.52
N LEU A 849 -21.33 41.73 2.42
CA LEU A 849 -21.80 40.84 1.34
C LEU A 849 -21.65 41.44 -0.06
N THR A 850 -21.66 42.78 -0.16
CA THR A 850 -21.54 43.53 -1.42
C THR A 850 -20.17 44.17 -1.62
N GLU A 851 -19.15 43.74 -0.85
CA GLU A 851 -17.78 44.29 -0.89
C GLU A 851 -17.20 44.31 -2.31
N ASP A 852 -16.43 45.33 -2.66
CA ASP A 852 -15.94 45.50 -4.04
C ASP A 852 -14.76 44.58 -4.37
N TYR A 853 -13.98 44.18 -3.36
CA TYR A 853 -12.82 43.30 -3.54
C TYR A 853 -13.24 41.83 -3.65
N HIS A 854 -12.87 41.20 -4.77
CA HIS A 854 -13.15 39.80 -5.07
C HIS A 854 -12.71 38.84 -3.95
N ASP A 855 -11.45 38.94 -3.51
CA ASP A 855 -10.89 38.02 -2.52
C ASP A 855 -11.64 38.09 -1.18
N LEU A 856 -12.03 39.29 -0.73
CA LEU A 856 -12.84 39.46 0.49
C LEU A 856 -14.22 38.81 0.36
N ARG A 857 -14.90 38.96 -0.78
CA ARG A 857 -16.19 38.29 -1.05
C ARG A 857 -16.05 36.78 -1.00
N THR A 858 -14.98 36.24 -1.60
CA THR A 858 -14.67 34.81 -1.58
C THR A 858 -14.53 34.31 -0.14
N LYS A 859 -13.75 35.00 0.71
CA LYS A 859 -13.59 34.63 2.12
C LYS A 859 -14.89 34.74 2.92
N VAL A 860 -15.69 35.78 2.69
CA VAL A 860 -17.01 35.94 3.34
C VAL A 860 -17.94 34.80 2.93
N GLY A 861 -18.00 34.44 1.64
CA GLY A 861 -18.77 33.30 1.14
C GLY A 861 -18.35 31.98 1.80
N MET A 862 -17.05 31.73 1.92
CA MET A 862 -16.52 30.56 2.64
C MET A 862 -16.90 30.56 4.14
N ILE A 863 -16.92 31.72 4.81
CA ILE A 863 -17.35 31.82 6.20
C ILE A 863 -18.86 31.55 6.33
N LEU A 864 -19.69 31.99 5.38
CA LEU A 864 -21.13 31.66 5.37
C LEU A 864 -21.36 30.14 5.36
N GLN A 865 -20.52 29.37 4.65
CA GLN A 865 -20.61 27.91 4.68
C GLN A 865 -20.44 27.39 6.11
N SER A 866 -19.44 27.89 6.84
CA SER A 866 -19.27 27.53 8.24
C SER A 866 -20.47 27.99 9.07
N ILE A 867 -20.93 29.24 8.95
CA ILE A 867 -22.08 29.77 9.70
C ILE A 867 -23.31 28.86 9.58
N PHE A 868 -23.62 28.36 8.38
CA PHE A 868 -24.79 27.53 8.10
C PHE A 868 -24.53 26.01 8.09
N GLU A 869 -23.32 25.55 8.44
CA GLU A 869 -22.91 24.13 8.42
C GLU A 869 -23.88 23.21 9.20
N PHE A 870 -24.45 23.71 10.30
CA PHE A 870 -25.34 22.94 11.17
C PHE A 870 -26.84 23.24 10.92
N ASP A 871 -27.19 24.06 9.93
CA ASP A 871 -28.58 24.28 9.51
C ASP A 871 -29.02 23.17 8.55
N ASN A 872 -29.17 21.96 9.07
CA ASN A 872 -29.63 20.82 8.30
C ASN A 872 -30.44 19.82 9.16
N ASN A 873 -31.38 19.13 8.51
CA ASN A 873 -32.28 18.19 9.16
C ASN A 873 -31.70 16.76 9.26
N PHE A 874 -30.50 16.50 8.73
CA PHE A 874 -29.95 15.14 8.62
C PHE A 874 -29.53 14.55 9.98
N PHE A 875 -29.08 15.39 10.91
CA PHE A 875 -28.64 14.96 12.24
C PHE A 875 -29.73 15.17 13.32
N GLY A 876 -30.98 15.39 12.91
CA GLY A 876 -32.05 15.92 13.76
C GLY A 876 -31.79 17.38 14.13
N ASN A 877 -32.84 18.16 14.44
CA ASN A 877 -32.72 19.56 14.89
C ASN A 877 -32.07 19.65 16.29
N THR A 878 -30.78 19.33 16.36
CA THR A 878 -29.99 19.26 17.59
C THR A 878 -29.57 20.65 18.09
N LEU A 879 -29.59 21.68 17.23
CA LEU A 879 -29.25 23.06 17.56
C LEU A 879 -30.39 24.02 17.19
N LYS A 880 -31.30 24.27 18.13
CA LYS A 880 -32.50 25.10 17.90
C LYS A 880 -32.21 26.56 17.50
N ASP A 881 -31.08 27.10 17.95
CA ASP A 881 -30.73 28.52 17.75
C ASP A 881 -29.71 28.72 16.60
N SER A 882 -29.44 27.70 15.78
CA SER A 882 -28.54 27.87 14.63
C SER A 882 -29.12 28.87 13.60
N PRO A 883 -28.30 29.71 12.96
CA PRO A 883 -28.76 30.58 11.88
C PRO A 883 -29.45 29.80 10.75
N SER A 884 -30.62 30.28 10.27
CA SER A 884 -31.34 29.64 9.17
C SER A 884 -30.83 30.14 7.81
N SER A 885 -30.37 29.21 6.98
CA SER A 885 -30.00 29.45 5.59
C SER A 885 -31.24 29.80 4.73
N SER A 886 -32.43 29.27 5.07
CA SER A 886 -33.67 29.62 4.38
C SER A 886 -34.03 31.09 4.59
N ASP A 887 -34.04 31.56 5.84
CA ASP A 887 -34.37 32.96 6.17
C ASP A 887 -33.36 33.93 5.54
N PHE A 888 -32.07 33.55 5.55
CA PHE A 888 -31.02 34.33 4.92
C PHE A 888 -31.22 34.43 3.40
N ILE A 889 -31.54 33.32 2.73
CA ILE A 889 -31.84 33.30 1.28
C ILE A 889 -33.04 34.18 0.97
N ASP A 890 -34.10 34.17 1.78
CA ASP A 890 -35.27 35.03 1.55
C ASP A 890 -34.90 36.52 1.63
N GLY A 891 -34.00 36.89 2.55
CA GLY A 891 -33.42 38.23 2.62
C GLY A 891 -32.56 38.58 1.40
N VAL A 892 -31.72 37.64 0.93
CA VAL A 892 -30.90 37.80 -0.27
C VAL A 892 -31.77 37.98 -1.51
N ILE A 893 -32.81 37.14 -1.71
CA ILE A 893 -33.72 37.23 -2.86
C ILE A 893 -34.40 38.60 -2.90
N LYS A 894 -34.89 39.12 -1.77
CA LYS A 894 -35.48 40.47 -1.70
C LYS A 894 -34.52 41.56 -2.16
N LYS A 895 -33.23 41.47 -1.78
CA LYS A 895 -32.19 42.42 -2.21
C LYS A 895 -31.84 42.26 -3.69
N LEU A 896 -31.87 41.03 -4.21
CA LEU A 896 -31.59 40.72 -5.61
C LEU A 896 -32.77 40.99 -6.56
N GLN A 897 -34.02 41.09 -6.06
CA GLN A 897 -35.18 41.43 -6.91
C GLN A 897 -35.04 42.79 -7.61
N VAL A 898 -34.34 43.73 -6.98
CA VAL A 898 -34.01 45.03 -7.56
C VAL A 898 -33.20 44.86 -8.86
N TYR A 899 -32.42 43.79 -9.02
CA TYR A 899 -31.64 43.53 -10.23
C TYR A 899 -32.50 43.33 -11.49
N SER A 900 -33.74 42.85 -11.34
CA SER A 900 -34.63 42.50 -12.45
C SER A 900 -35.51 43.67 -12.92
N GLU A 901 -35.39 44.86 -12.31
CA GLU A 901 -36.13 46.07 -12.69
C GLU A 901 -35.45 46.79 -13.88
N ASP A 902 -36.24 47.32 -14.81
CA ASP A 902 -35.72 47.90 -16.07
C ASP A 902 -34.96 49.24 -15.88
N ASP A 903 -35.19 49.97 -14.77
CA ASP A 903 -34.66 51.32 -14.49
C ASP A 903 -33.63 51.38 -13.33
N VAL A 904 -32.83 50.33 -13.13
CA VAL A 904 -31.87 50.24 -12.02
C VAL A 904 -30.59 51.03 -12.31
N ASN A 905 -30.17 51.88 -11.36
CA ASN A 905 -28.90 52.59 -11.40
C ASN A 905 -27.69 51.61 -11.42
N GLU A 906 -26.61 51.96 -12.11
CA GLU A 906 -25.42 51.11 -12.26
C GLU A 906 -24.77 50.72 -10.93
N ASP A 907 -24.80 51.61 -9.93
CA ASP A 907 -24.24 51.34 -8.59
C ASP A 907 -25.04 50.25 -7.85
N ASP A 908 -26.36 50.32 -7.87
CA ASP A 908 -27.22 49.31 -7.23
C ASP A 908 -27.20 47.97 -7.99
N ARG A 909 -27.05 48.03 -9.31
CA ARG A 909 -26.78 46.84 -10.14
C ARG A 909 -25.47 46.19 -9.75
N LYS A 910 -24.37 46.96 -9.59
CA LYS A 910 -23.07 46.45 -9.15
C LYS A 910 -23.13 45.81 -7.76
N LYS A 911 -23.85 46.42 -6.81
CA LYS A 911 -24.06 45.82 -5.48
C LYS A 911 -24.81 44.50 -5.54
N CYS A 912 -25.83 44.38 -6.39
CA CYS A 912 -26.55 43.13 -6.61
C CYS A 912 -25.64 42.04 -7.20
N ILE A 913 -24.78 42.39 -8.17
CA ILE A 913 -23.78 41.47 -8.73
C ILE A 913 -22.81 41.01 -7.65
N ASN A 914 -22.23 41.93 -6.88
CA ASN A 914 -21.31 41.59 -5.79
C ASN A 914 -21.98 40.67 -4.74
N LEU A 915 -23.23 40.97 -4.36
CA LEU A 915 -24.02 40.11 -3.47
C LEU A 915 -24.15 38.69 -4.02
N LEU A 916 -24.52 38.57 -5.30
CA LEU A 916 -24.71 37.29 -5.97
C LEU A 916 -23.40 36.49 -6.03
N LYS A 917 -22.27 37.14 -6.38
CA LYS A 917 -20.94 36.51 -6.37
C LYS A 917 -20.61 35.94 -4.99
N THR A 918 -20.80 36.71 -3.91
CA THR A 918 -20.59 36.22 -2.53
C THR A 918 -21.44 34.99 -2.19
N VAL A 919 -22.72 35.00 -2.60
CA VAL A 919 -23.65 33.88 -2.37
C VAL A 919 -23.27 32.65 -3.20
N ILE A 920 -22.76 32.84 -4.43
CA ILE A 920 -22.19 31.75 -5.23
C ILE A 920 -21.02 31.10 -4.48
N TYR A 921 -20.07 31.88 -3.98
CA TYR A 921 -18.94 31.35 -3.20
C TYR A 921 -19.38 30.56 -1.97
N TRP A 922 -20.45 31.00 -1.30
CA TRP A 922 -21.06 30.24 -0.20
C TRP A 922 -21.62 28.89 -0.65
N ILE A 923 -22.39 28.85 -1.73
CA ILE A 923 -23.02 27.63 -2.22
C ILE A 923 -21.98 26.65 -2.77
N VAL A 924 -21.00 27.13 -3.52
CA VAL A 924 -19.88 26.33 -4.02
C VAL A 924 -19.09 25.74 -2.85
N SER A 925 -18.76 26.55 -1.83
CA SER A 925 -18.09 26.05 -0.62
C SER A 925 -18.95 25.04 0.13
N SER A 926 -20.27 25.25 0.20
CA SER A 926 -21.21 24.32 0.83
C SER A 926 -21.24 22.98 0.09
N PHE A 927 -21.19 22.98 -1.23
CA PHE A 927 -21.10 21.77 -2.04
C PHE A 927 -19.79 21.01 -1.80
N LEU A 928 -18.66 21.72 -1.71
CA LEU A 928 -17.35 21.10 -1.56
C LEU A 928 -17.04 20.60 -0.14
N LEU A 929 -17.57 21.28 0.89
CA LEU A 929 -17.18 21.05 2.29
C LEU A 929 -18.26 20.35 3.13
N ASN A 930 -19.54 20.46 2.79
CA ASN A 930 -20.58 19.83 3.59
C ASN A 930 -20.68 18.33 3.29
N ALA A 931 -20.81 17.53 4.33
CA ALA A 931 -20.97 16.08 4.22
C ALA A 931 -22.41 15.64 3.86
N TYR A 932 -23.29 16.57 3.48
CA TYR A 932 -24.72 16.32 3.22
C TYR A 932 -25.17 16.84 1.84
N PRO A 933 -26.20 16.21 1.22
CA PRO A 933 -26.76 16.62 -0.07
C PRO A 933 -27.20 18.09 -0.16
N MET A 934 -27.28 18.61 -1.38
CA MET A 934 -27.72 19.98 -1.66
C MET A 934 -29.13 20.22 -1.08
N GLN A 935 -29.30 21.31 -0.33
CA GLN A 935 -30.55 21.61 0.37
C GLN A 935 -31.61 22.25 -0.56
N PRO A 936 -32.93 22.03 -0.33
CA PRO A 936 -34.00 22.51 -1.22
C PRO A 936 -34.03 24.04 -1.40
N GLN A 937 -33.76 24.81 -0.35
CA GLN A 937 -33.82 26.28 -0.37
C GLN A 937 -32.82 26.91 -1.34
N PHE A 938 -31.71 26.25 -1.64
CA PHE A 938 -30.73 26.73 -2.61
C PHE A 938 -31.28 26.79 -4.04
N TYR A 939 -32.29 25.99 -4.37
CA TYR A 939 -32.95 26.03 -5.68
C TYR A 939 -33.86 27.25 -5.85
N ARG A 940 -34.15 28.04 -4.81
CA ARG A 940 -34.89 29.31 -4.95
C ARG A 940 -34.10 30.38 -5.69
N LEU A 941 -32.76 30.28 -5.72
CA LEU A 941 -31.87 31.20 -6.43
C LEU A 941 -31.74 30.90 -7.93
N PHE A 942 -32.22 29.72 -8.38
CA PHE A 942 -32.13 29.29 -9.78
C PHE A 942 -32.71 30.32 -10.77
N PRO A 943 -33.95 30.82 -10.61
CA PRO A 943 -34.50 31.80 -11.54
C PRO A 943 -33.60 33.03 -11.71
N ILE A 944 -32.94 33.47 -10.64
CA ILE A 944 -32.01 34.63 -10.64
C ILE A 944 -30.74 34.28 -11.42
N TYR A 945 -30.11 33.13 -11.16
CA TYR A 945 -28.95 32.67 -11.93
C TYR A 945 -29.23 32.66 -13.44
N PHE A 946 -30.37 32.10 -13.82
CA PHE A 946 -30.76 32.03 -15.22
C PHE A 946 -31.13 33.39 -15.81
N GLU A 947 -31.56 34.35 -15.01
CA GLU A 947 -31.74 35.75 -15.42
C GLU A 947 -30.40 36.47 -15.63
N CYS A 948 -29.41 36.26 -14.77
CA CYS A 948 -28.08 36.84 -14.91
C CYS A 948 -27.36 36.38 -16.19
N LEU A 949 -27.69 35.20 -16.74
CA LEU A 949 -27.19 34.77 -18.06
C LEU A 949 -27.63 35.68 -19.23
N LYS A 950 -28.58 36.60 -19.01
CA LYS A 950 -28.94 37.64 -19.99
C LYS A 950 -27.88 38.74 -20.07
N GLU A 951 -27.14 39.00 -18.99
CA GLU A 951 -26.23 40.14 -18.86
C GLU A 951 -24.97 39.93 -19.69
N THR A 952 -24.86 40.58 -20.85
CA THR A 952 -23.72 40.41 -21.77
C THR A 952 -22.50 41.26 -21.43
N LYS A 953 -22.58 42.16 -20.43
CA LYS A 953 -21.49 43.08 -20.10
C LYS A 953 -20.49 42.52 -19.08
N ASP A 954 -20.90 41.66 -18.16
CA ASP A 954 -20.03 41.05 -17.13
C ASP A 954 -19.77 39.56 -17.43
N VAL A 955 -18.65 39.30 -18.11
CA VAL A 955 -18.23 37.94 -18.51
C VAL A 955 -17.85 37.07 -17.30
N GLU A 956 -17.27 37.67 -16.26
CA GLU A 956 -16.87 36.95 -15.04
C GLU A 956 -18.11 36.41 -14.32
N LEU A 957 -19.15 37.24 -14.16
CA LEU A 957 -20.41 36.81 -13.56
C LEU A 957 -21.06 35.67 -14.35
N GLN A 958 -21.08 35.77 -15.68
CA GLN A 958 -21.61 34.69 -16.52
C GLN A 958 -20.86 33.38 -16.29
N MET A 959 -19.53 33.41 -16.25
CA MET A 959 -18.71 32.23 -16.00
C MET A 959 -19.00 31.62 -14.62
N GLU A 960 -19.04 32.42 -13.56
CA GLU A 960 -19.33 31.96 -12.19
C GLU A 960 -20.73 31.35 -12.08
N VAL A 961 -21.74 31.96 -12.70
CA VAL A 961 -23.12 31.46 -12.73
C VAL A 961 -23.21 30.15 -13.52
N GLU A 962 -22.56 30.06 -14.68
CA GLU A 962 -22.56 28.84 -15.49
C GLU A 962 -21.89 27.67 -14.76
N GLN A 963 -20.74 27.91 -14.12
CA GLN A 963 -20.07 26.90 -13.28
C GLN A 963 -20.96 26.48 -12.12
N THR A 964 -21.65 27.43 -11.48
CA THR A 964 -22.60 27.13 -10.40
C THR A 964 -23.73 26.23 -10.89
N ILE A 965 -24.38 26.54 -12.02
CA ILE A 965 -25.45 25.72 -12.60
C ILE A 965 -24.95 24.30 -12.92
N GLN A 966 -23.72 24.16 -13.42
CA GLN A 966 -23.10 22.85 -13.66
C GLN A 966 -22.88 22.08 -12.35
N LEU A 967 -22.44 22.74 -11.27
CA LEU A 967 -22.32 22.10 -9.96
C LEU A 967 -23.67 21.58 -9.46
N TYR A 968 -24.74 22.36 -9.63
CA TYR A 968 -26.07 21.87 -9.27
C TYR A 968 -26.54 20.68 -10.12
N SER A 969 -26.09 20.54 -11.37
CA SER A 969 -26.50 19.42 -12.23
C SER A 969 -25.79 18.10 -11.92
N ILE A 970 -24.70 18.16 -11.16
CA ILE A 970 -23.94 16.98 -10.71
C ILE A 970 -24.05 16.75 -9.20
N CYS A 971 -24.63 17.68 -8.44
CA CYS A 971 -24.74 17.54 -7.00
C CYS A 971 -25.75 16.45 -6.61
N THR A 972 -25.47 15.75 -5.52
CA THR A 972 -26.43 14.78 -4.97
C THR A 972 -27.60 15.51 -4.33
N THR A 973 -28.83 15.09 -4.67
CA THR A 973 -30.06 15.70 -4.15
C THR A 973 -30.88 14.71 -3.31
N THR A 974 -31.58 15.24 -2.31
CA THR A 974 -32.66 14.49 -1.64
C THR A 974 -33.93 14.51 -2.48
N LYS A 975 -34.93 13.69 -2.15
CA LYS A 975 -36.27 13.76 -2.79
C LYS A 975 -36.89 15.15 -2.71
N GLN A 976 -36.76 15.84 -1.58
CA GLN A 976 -37.27 17.20 -1.40
C GLN A 976 -36.47 18.21 -2.24
N SER A 977 -35.15 18.06 -2.28
CA SER A 977 -34.28 18.92 -3.09
C SER A 977 -34.54 18.74 -4.59
N THR A 978 -34.75 17.50 -5.05
CA THR A 978 -35.14 17.21 -6.44
C THR A 978 -36.49 17.84 -6.77
N ALA A 979 -37.48 17.75 -5.86
CA ALA A 979 -38.77 18.40 -6.08
C ALA A 979 -38.63 19.92 -6.24
N ALA A 980 -37.85 20.57 -5.36
CA ALA A 980 -37.57 22.00 -5.45
C ALA A 980 -36.81 22.37 -6.74
N ALA A 981 -35.87 21.53 -7.18
CA ALA A 981 -35.17 21.70 -8.45
C ALA A 981 -36.13 21.64 -9.64
N ILE A 982 -37.06 20.69 -9.66
CA ILE A 982 -38.08 20.54 -10.72
C ILE A 982 -39.04 21.73 -10.76
N GLU A 983 -39.46 22.24 -9.60
CA GLU A 983 -40.28 23.45 -9.50
C GLU A 983 -39.54 24.71 -10.01
N ALA A 984 -38.26 24.85 -9.65
CA ALA A 984 -37.42 25.92 -10.18
C ALA A 984 -37.25 25.81 -11.71
N CYS A 985 -37.08 24.60 -12.25
CA CYS A 985 -37.02 24.35 -13.69
C CYS A 985 -38.31 24.78 -14.39
N GLU A 986 -39.48 24.49 -13.81
CA GLU A 986 -40.80 24.88 -14.34
C GLU A 986 -40.93 26.40 -14.47
N THR A 987 -40.39 27.15 -13.49
CA THR A 987 -40.35 28.62 -13.54
C THR A 987 -39.45 29.12 -14.66
N ILE A 988 -38.25 28.55 -14.82
CA ILE A 988 -37.26 28.97 -15.84
C ILE A 988 -37.74 28.62 -17.26
N LEU A 989 -38.54 27.56 -17.42
CA LEU A 989 -39.09 27.12 -18.70
C LEU A 989 -39.85 28.25 -19.43
N ASN A 990 -40.52 29.12 -18.67
CA ASN A 990 -41.28 30.25 -19.18
C ASN A 990 -40.45 31.54 -19.38
N SER A 991 -39.13 31.49 -19.16
CA SER A 991 -38.24 32.64 -19.33
C SER A 991 -38.28 33.17 -20.76
N LYS A 992 -38.28 34.49 -20.96
CA LYS A 992 -38.19 35.12 -22.29
C LYS A 992 -36.82 34.88 -22.96
N SER A 993 -35.77 34.65 -22.18
CA SER A 993 -34.39 34.45 -22.65
C SER A 993 -34.17 33.05 -23.20
N TRP A 994 -33.77 32.95 -24.48
CA TRP A 994 -33.46 31.67 -25.10
C TRP A 994 -32.19 31.03 -24.54
N LYS A 995 -31.19 31.83 -24.12
CA LYS A 995 -29.96 31.31 -23.47
C LYS A 995 -30.29 30.58 -22.17
N SER A 996 -31.21 31.14 -21.37
CA SER A 996 -31.66 30.53 -20.11
C SER A 996 -32.35 29.18 -20.38
N ARG A 997 -33.24 29.11 -21.37
CA ARG A 997 -33.91 27.86 -21.75
C ARG A 997 -32.95 26.83 -22.35
N GLN A 998 -31.93 27.27 -23.10
CA GLN A 998 -30.88 26.38 -23.62
C GLN A 998 -30.05 25.76 -22.49
N LYS A 999 -29.59 26.57 -21.53
CA LYS A 999 -28.82 26.07 -20.38
C LYS A 999 -29.68 25.19 -19.46
N LEU A 1000 -30.99 25.43 -19.38
CA LEU A 1000 -31.93 24.59 -18.65
C LEU A 1000 -32.00 23.18 -19.26
N ALA A 1001 -32.10 23.08 -20.59
CA ALA A 1001 -32.02 21.80 -21.30
C ALA A 1001 -30.72 21.04 -20.95
N SER A 1002 -29.57 21.72 -21.00
CA SER A 1002 -28.28 21.12 -20.63
C SER A 1002 -28.27 20.67 -19.16
N TYR A 1003 -28.72 21.51 -18.22
CA TYR A 1003 -28.85 21.17 -16.80
C TYR A 1003 -29.68 19.90 -16.59
N LEU A 1004 -30.86 19.82 -17.23
CA LEU A 1004 -31.74 18.66 -17.12
C LEU A 1004 -31.08 17.37 -17.60
N ALA A 1005 -30.32 17.42 -18.71
CA ALA A 1005 -29.61 16.24 -19.24
C ALA A 1005 -28.61 15.68 -18.22
N TYR A 1006 -27.79 16.54 -17.61
CA TYR A 1006 -26.84 16.10 -16.58
C TYR A 1006 -27.53 15.67 -15.29
N GLN A 1007 -28.59 16.38 -14.89
CA GLN A 1007 -29.33 16.09 -13.67
C GLN A 1007 -29.98 14.71 -13.75
N ILE A 1008 -30.54 14.32 -14.91
CA ILE A 1008 -31.09 12.98 -15.18
C ILE A 1008 -30.07 11.88 -14.87
N THR A 1009 -28.82 12.04 -15.32
CA THR A 1009 -27.77 11.04 -15.06
C THR A 1009 -27.29 11.10 -13.61
N GLY A 1010 -27.05 12.29 -13.06
CA GLY A 1010 -26.51 12.49 -11.72
C GLY A 1010 -27.44 12.06 -10.59
N ASN A 1011 -28.76 12.17 -10.79
CA ASN A 1011 -29.78 11.88 -9.78
C ASN A 1011 -30.90 10.95 -10.29
N LEU A 1012 -30.55 10.00 -11.17
CA LEU A 1012 -31.46 9.12 -11.91
C LEU A 1012 -32.61 8.55 -11.06
N TYR A 1013 -32.29 7.88 -9.96
CA TYR A 1013 -33.30 7.20 -9.13
C TYR A 1013 -34.30 8.15 -8.48
N GLN A 1014 -33.93 9.40 -8.22
CA GLN A 1014 -34.86 10.42 -7.70
C GLN A 1014 -35.71 11.03 -8.82
N ILE A 1015 -35.12 11.18 -10.01
CA ILE A 1015 -35.77 11.83 -11.16
C ILE A 1015 -36.80 10.94 -11.85
N ILE A 1016 -36.65 9.61 -11.77
CA ILE A 1016 -37.67 8.67 -12.28
C ILE A 1016 -39.06 8.98 -11.70
N ALA A 1017 -39.15 9.43 -10.44
CA ALA A 1017 -40.42 9.83 -9.82
C ALA A 1017 -41.07 11.08 -10.46
N PHE A 1018 -40.34 11.81 -11.31
CA PHE A 1018 -40.78 13.00 -12.03
C PHE A 1018 -40.75 12.80 -13.55
N SER A 1019 -40.75 11.55 -14.04
CA SER A 1019 -40.64 11.21 -15.47
C SER A 1019 -41.65 11.95 -16.36
N GLU A 1020 -42.92 12.08 -15.92
CA GLU A 1020 -43.96 12.83 -16.64
C GLU A 1020 -43.60 14.31 -16.81
N LYS A 1021 -43.10 14.96 -15.75
CA LYS A 1021 -42.65 16.35 -15.80
C LYS A 1021 -41.41 16.50 -16.69
N ILE A 1022 -40.46 15.56 -16.64
CA ILE A 1022 -39.28 15.57 -17.51
C ILE A 1022 -39.67 15.41 -18.97
N LEU A 1023 -40.63 14.54 -19.29
CA LEU A 1023 -41.19 14.40 -20.64
C LEU A 1023 -41.88 15.68 -21.08
N GLN A 1024 -42.68 16.31 -20.21
CA GLN A 1024 -43.33 17.59 -20.49
C GLN A 1024 -42.31 18.71 -20.77
N PHE A 1025 -41.28 18.84 -19.93
CA PHE A 1025 -40.22 19.84 -20.13
C PHE A 1025 -39.45 19.59 -21.43
N SER A 1026 -39.14 18.32 -21.72
CA SER A 1026 -38.47 17.94 -22.96
C SER A 1026 -39.30 18.31 -24.20
N LYS A 1027 -40.61 18.08 -24.17
CA LYS A 1027 -41.54 18.48 -25.24
C LYS A 1027 -41.61 20.00 -25.42
N ILE A 1028 -41.66 20.76 -24.33
CA ILE A 1028 -41.70 22.23 -24.40
C ILE A 1028 -40.38 22.79 -24.97
N LEU A 1029 -39.23 22.28 -24.50
CA LEU A 1029 -37.92 22.76 -24.94
C LEU A 1029 -37.57 22.35 -26.38
N ILE A 1030 -38.00 21.16 -26.82
CA ILE A 1030 -37.74 20.70 -28.20
C ILE A 1030 -38.60 21.45 -29.24
N GLU A 1031 -39.71 22.06 -28.82
CA GLU A 1031 -40.59 22.89 -29.66
C GLU A 1031 -40.26 24.40 -29.59
N ASP A 1032 -39.12 24.78 -28.98
CA ASP A 1032 -38.75 26.17 -28.78
C ASP A 1032 -38.58 26.96 -30.10
N LYS A 1033 -38.89 28.26 -30.06
CA LYS A 1033 -38.68 29.18 -31.20
C LYS A 1033 -37.21 29.32 -31.63
N ASN A 1034 -36.26 29.09 -30.72
CA ASN A 1034 -34.83 29.19 -30.99
C ASN A 1034 -34.23 27.80 -31.29
N VAL A 1035 -33.40 27.71 -32.33
CA VAL A 1035 -32.77 26.45 -32.77
C VAL A 1035 -31.82 25.90 -31.70
N GLU A 1036 -31.03 26.75 -31.04
CA GLU A 1036 -30.03 26.33 -30.05
C GLU A 1036 -30.66 25.65 -28.83
N VAL A 1037 -31.85 26.12 -28.41
CA VAL A 1037 -32.64 25.50 -27.32
C VAL A 1037 -33.10 24.11 -27.73
N ARG A 1038 -33.61 23.97 -28.96
CA ARG A 1038 -34.09 22.67 -29.46
C ARG A 1038 -32.96 21.67 -29.63
N THR A 1039 -31.79 22.11 -30.10
CA THR A 1039 -30.59 21.28 -30.19
C THR A 1039 -30.10 20.83 -28.81
N ALA A 1040 -30.14 21.70 -27.80
CA ALA A 1040 -29.83 21.29 -26.42
C ALA A 1040 -30.90 20.33 -25.84
N ALA A 1041 -32.18 20.56 -26.13
CA ALA A 1041 -33.28 19.72 -25.68
C ALA A 1041 -33.23 18.30 -26.28
N LYS A 1042 -32.71 18.15 -27.51
CA LYS A 1042 -32.42 16.85 -28.12
C LYS A 1042 -31.54 15.99 -27.21
N LEU A 1043 -30.50 16.58 -26.59
CA LEU A 1043 -29.64 15.88 -25.65
C LEU A 1043 -30.42 15.46 -24.39
N THR A 1044 -31.24 16.34 -23.83
CA THR A 1044 -32.09 16.02 -22.67
C THR A 1044 -33.01 14.84 -22.94
N LEU A 1045 -33.71 14.84 -24.07
CA LEU A 1045 -34.62 13.77 -24.47
C LEU A 1045 -33.86 12.46 -24.72
N LYS A 1046 -32.72 12.54 -25.43
CA LYS A 1046 -31.83 11.40 -25.66
C LYS A 1046 -31.42 10.78 -24.32
N THR A 1047 -30.87 11.57 -23.41
CA THR A 1047 -30.38 11.10 -22.10
C THR A 1047 -31.52 10.52 -21.24
N ALA A 1048 -32.71 11.11 -21.30
CA ALA A 1048 -33.89 10.58 -20.60
C ALA A 1048 -34.32 9.20 -21.11
N ILE A 1049 -34.26 8.98 -22.44
CA ILE A 1049 -34.60 7.69 -23.07
C ILE A 1049 -33.51 6.65 -22.78
N GLU A 1050 -32.25 7.02 -22.98
CA GLU A 1050 -31.07 6.16 -22.75
C GLU A 1050 -31.04 5.62 -21.31
N ASN A 1051 -31.37 6.47 -20.33
CA ASN A 1051 -31.44 6.10 -18.92
C ASN A 1051 -32.80 5.51 -18.48
N LYS A 1052 -33.73 5.26 -19.42
CA LYS A 1052 -35.07 4.70 -19.17
C LYS A 1052 -35.92 5.52 -18.19
N VAL A 1053 -35.68 6.84 -18.10
CA VAL A 1053 -36.60 7.77 -17.42
C VAL A 1053 -37.85 7.97 -18.27
N ILE A 1054 -37.69 7.96 -19.59
CA ILE A 1054 -38.77 8.02 -20.57
C ILE A 1054 -38.73 6.75 -21.41
N GLU A 1055 -39.83 6.00 -21.44
CA GLU A 1055 -39.99 4.88 -22.36
C GLU A 1055 -40.52 5.37 -23.71
N VAL A 1056 -39.99 4.82 -24.81
CA VAL A 1056 -40.46 5.12 -26.16
C VAL A 1056 -41.70 4.28 -26.45
N ASP A 1057 -42.88 4.88 -26.30
CA ASP A 1057 -44.15 4.25 -26.60
C ASP A 1057 -44.75 4.73 -27.93
N LYS A 1058 -45.88 4.11 -28.33
CA LYS A 1058 -46.59 4.49 -29.56
C LYS A 1058 -47.07 5.95 -29.52
N GLN A 1059 -47.41 6.49 -28.36
CA GLN A 1059 -47.90 7.86 -28.23
C GLN A 1059 -46.79 8.88 -28.50
N LEU A 1060 -45.59 8.65 -27.96
CA LEU A 1060 -44.42 9.50 -28.20
C LEU A 1060 -44.00 9.43 -29.67
N LEU A 1061 -43.94 8.24 -30.27
CA LEU A 1061 -43.63 8.08 -31.69
C LEU A 1061 -44.65 8.76 -32.60
N GLN A 1062 -45.94 8.61 -32.30
CA GLN A 1062 -47.01 9.28 -33.06
C GLN A 1062 -46.90 10.80 -32.92
N TYR A 1063 -46.66 11.30 -31.71
CA TYR A 1063 -46.43 12.73 -31.45
C TYR A 1063 -45.27 13.28 -32.28
N CYS A 1064 -44.13 12.58 -32.33
CA CYS A 1064 -42.98 12.98 -33.15
C CYS A 1064 -43.31 12.99 -34.65
N LYS A 1065 -43.98 11.94 -35.16
CA LYS A 1065 -44.36 11.83 -36.58
C LYS A 1065 -45.36 12.92 -37.00
N THR A 1066 -46.39 13.17 -36.21
CA THR A 1066 -47.37 14.23 -36.49
C THR A 1066 -46.71 15.61 -36.57
N LYS A 1067 -45.65 15.86 -35.78
CA LYS A 1067 -44.87 17.11 -35.88
C LYS A 1067 -44.01 17.17 -37.15
N CYS A 1068 -43.47 16.04 -37.62
CA CYS A 1068 -42.74 15.97 -38.89
C CYS A 1068 -43.64 16.23 -40.12
N GLU A 1069 -44.95 15.99 -40.02
CA GLU A 1069 -45.92 16.13 -41.11
C GLU A 1069 -46.48 17.55 -41.28
N THR A 1070 -46.07 18.53 -40.46
CA THR A 1070 -46.52 19.93 -40.57
C THR A 1070 -46.19 20.51 -41.95
N THR A 1071 -47.23 21.02 -42.65
CA THR A 1071 -47.12 21.60 -44.00
C THR A 1071 -46.56 23.03 -44.00
N LEU A 1072 -45.82 23.39 -45.05
CA LEU A 1072 -45.30 24.74 -45.28
C LEU A 1072 -46.05 25.37 -46.48
N ASN A 1073 -46.54 26.60 -46.34
CA ASN A 1073 -47.27 27.33 -47.37
C ASN A 1073 -46.31 28.08 -48.32
N ASN A 1074 -46.54 28.06 -49.64
CA ASN A 1074 -45.63 28.71 -50.60
C ASN A 1074 -46.02 30.17 -50.97
N SER A 1075 -46.94 30.81 -50.25
CA SER A 1075 -47.39 32.19 -50.54
C SER A 1075 -46.44 33.26 -49.96
N SER A 1076 -46.30 34.38 -50.67
CA SER A 1076 -45.38 35.50 -50.38
C SER A 1076 -46.03 36.67 -49.61
N GLU A 1077 -47.13 36.42 -48.89
CA GLU A 1077 -47.78 37.41 -48.03
C GLU A 1077 -47.12 37.48 -46.64
N HIS A 1078 -47.21 38.61 -45.96
CA HIS A 1078 -46.51 38.81 -44.68
C HIS A 1078 -47.01 37.86 -43.56
N ASN A 1079 -48.29 37.46 -43.60
CA ASN A 1079 -48.87 36.46 -42.69
C ASN A 1079 -48.38 35.02 -42.99
N SER A 1080 -48.16 34.68 -44.27
CA SER A 1080 -47.69 33.33 -44.64
C SER A 1080 -46.21 33.09 -44.30
N MET A 1081 -45.39 34.15 -44.21
CA MET A 1081 -44.00 34.03 -43.73
C MET A 1081 -43.88 33.63 -42.25
N GLU A 1082 -44.75 34.14 -41.37
CA GLU A 1082 -44.75 33.79 -39.95
C GLU A 1082 -45.34 32.40 -39.72
N GLU A 1083 -46.41 32.05 -40.45
CA GLU A 1083 -46.95 30.68 -40.51
C GLU A 1083 -45.90 29.67 -40.98
N ASN A 1084 -45.12 30.00 -42.03
CA ASN A 1084 -44.03 29.15 -42.51
C ASN A 1084 -42.90 28.98 -41.51
N ARG A 1085 -42.54 30.04 -40.78
CA ARG A 1085 -41.51 29.96 -39.74
C ARG A 1085 -41.96 29.09 -38.58
N ASN A 1086 -43.23 29.17 -38.19
CA ASN A 1086 -43.84 28.31 -37.17
C ASN A 1086 -43.97 26.85 -37.66
N GLY A 1087 -44.37 26.64 -38.91
CA GLY A 1087 -44.41 25.31 -39.53
C GLY A 1087 -43.03 24.66 -39.61
N LEU A 1088 -41.99 25.42 -40.01
CA LEU A 1088 -40.61 24.92 -40.06
C LEU A 1088 -40.08 24.60 -38.66
N LYS A 1089 -40.50 25.37 -37.65
CA LYS A 1089 -40.17 25.12 -36.25
C LYS A 1089 -40.79 23.79 -35.81
N GLU A 1090 -42.09 23.59 -35.98
CA GLU A 1090 -42.77 22.35 -35.59
C GLU A 1090 -42.16 21.13 -36.30
N LYS A 1091 -41.94 21.25 -37.61
CA LYS A 1091 -41.32 20.22 -38.43
C LYS A 1091 -39.93 19.81 -37.93
N HIS A 1092 -39.04 20.77 -37.70
CA HIS A 1092 -37.70 20.49 -37.17
C HIS A 1092 -37.71 19.88 -35.77
N SER A 1093 -38.71 20.21 -34.94
CA SER A 1093 -38.86 19.66 -33.58
C SER A 1093 -39.18 18.16 -33.61
N GLY A 1094 -40.04 17.73 -34.53
CA GLY A 1094 -40.32 16.30 -34.78
C GLY A 1094 -39.06 15.54 -35.22
N PHE A 1095 -38.30 16.09 -36.17
CA PHE A 1095 -37.05 15.48 -36.63
C PHE A 1095 -35.99 15.38 -35.53
N LEU A 1096 -35.82 16.42 -34.70
CA LEU A 1096 -34.91 16.36 -33.56
C LEU A 1096 -35.32 15.29 -32.54
N ALA A 1097 -36.62 15.14 -32.28
CA ALA A 1097 -37.13 14.14 -31.35
C ALA A 1097 -36.89 12.71 -31.85
N LEU A 1098 -37.14 12.44 -33.14
CA LEU A 1098 -36.81 11.16 -33.78
C LEU A 1098 -35.30 10.90 -33.76
N SER A 1099 -34.48 11.90 -34.03
CA SER A 1099 -33.02 11.80 -33.93
C SER A 1099 -32.55 11.49 -32.51
N ALA A 1100 -33.16 12.09 -31.47
CA ALA A 1100 -32.86 11.78 -30.08
C ALA A 1100 -33.21 10.33 -29.73
N ILE A 1101 -34.34 9.81 -30.24
CA ILE A 1101 -34.73 8.41 -30.06
C ILE A 1101 -33.71 7.47 -30.71
N VAL A 1102 -33.28 7.72 -31.95
CA VAL A 1102 -32.25 6.91 -32.62
C VAL A 1102 -30.93 6.94 -31.86
N GLU A 1103 -30.47 8.13 -31.48
CA GLU A 1103 -29.17 8.29 -30.79
C GLU A 1103 -29.19 7.77 -29.34
N ALA A 1104 -30.36 7.53 -28.73
CA ALA A 1104 -30.48 6.95 -27.41
C ALA A 1104 -30.21 5.44 -27.36
N TYR A 1105 -30.09 4.78 -28.53
CA TYR A 1105 -29.71 3.38 -28.66
C TYR A 1105 -28.43 3.26 -29.49
N PRO A 1106 -27.25 3.63 -28.96
CA PRO A 1106 -26.01 3.66 -29.74
C PRO A 1106 -25.44 2.27 -30.09
N PHE A 1107 -25.80 1.21 -29.36
CA PHE A 1107 -25.25 -0.14 -29.57
C PHE A 1107 -26.36 -1.20 -29.75
N ASP A 1108 -27.59 -0.76 -29.99
CA ASP A 1108 -28.73 -1.65 -30.15
C ASP A 1108 -29.74 -1.04 -31.13
N ILE A 1109 -30.51 -1.90 -31.80
CA ILE A 1109 -31.56 -1.50 -32.73
C ILE A 1109 -32.87 -2.12 -32.24
N PRO A 1110 -33.66 -1.37 -31.45
CA PRO A 1110 -35.04 -1.75 -31.13
C PRO A 1110 -35.92 -1.87 -32.39
N PRO A 1111 -37.04 -2.64 -32.36
CA PRO A 1111 -37.89 -2.89 -33.52
C PRO A 1111 -38.46 -1.64 -34.22
N PHE A 1112 -38.55 -0.51 -33.51
CA PHE A 1112 -39.06 0.75 -34.06
C PHE A 1112 -37.97 1.63 -34.71
N ILE A 1113 -36.67 1.37 -34.45
CA ILE A 1113 -35.58 2.18 -35.02
C ILE A 1113 -35.46 2.04 -36.54
N PRO A 1114 -35.55 0.84 -37.16
CA PRO A 1114 -35.51 0.69 -38.61
C PRO A 1114 -36.54 1.56 -39.33
N ASP A 1115 -37.78 1.56 -38.83
CA ASP A 1115 -38.87 2.37 -39.39
C ASP A 1115 -38.61 3.87 -39.24
N ILE A 1116 -37.98 4.30 -38.13
CA ILE A 1116 -37.58 5.70 -37.94
C ILE A 1116 -36.46 6.07 -38.91
N LEU A 1117 -35.43 5.24 -39.08
CA LEU A 1117 -34.33 5.51 -40.00
C LEU A 1117 -34.82 5.62 -41.45
N VAL A 1118 -35.68 4.71 -41.88
CA VAL A 1118 -36.35 4.76 -43.20
C VAL A 1118 -37.11 6.08 -43.35
N TYR A 1119 -37.93 6.44 -42.36
CA TYR A 1119 -38.66 7.70 -42.35
C TYR A 1119 -37.73 8.92 -42.43
N LEU A 1120 -36.61 8.93 -41.69
CA LEU A 1120 -35.62 10.01 -41.75
C LEU A 1120 -34.94 10.09 -43.13
N SER A 1121 -34.71 8.96 -43.82
CA SER A 1121 -34.07 8.90 -45.15
C SER A 1121 -34.91 9.56 -46.24
N GLU A 1122 -36.24 9.43 -46.17
CA GLU A 1122 -37.19 9.98 -47.15
C GLU A 1122 -37.25 11.52 -47.11
N HIS A 1123 -36.79 12.12 -46.01
CA HIS A 1123 -36.88 13.55 -45.74
C HIS A 1123 -35.56 14.30 -45.92
N LEU A 1124 -34.62 13.76 -46.70
CA LEU A 1124 -33.35 14.43 -47.01
C LEU A 1124 -33.50 15.68 -47.89
N ASN A 1125 -34.63 15.83 -48.59
CA ASN A 1125 -34.94 16.99 -49.43
C ASN A 1125 -35.59 18.16 -48.65
N GLU A 1126 -35.77 18.00 -47.34
CA GLU A 1126 -36.27 19.05 -46.46
C GLU A 1126 -35.32 20.28 -46.37
N PRO A 1127 -35.81 21.43 -45.88
CA PRO A 1127 -34.99 22.62 -45.65
C PRO A 1127 -33.68 22.32 -44.92
N TRP A 1128 -32.63 23.10 -45.24
CA TRP A 1128 -31.24 22.85 -44.81
C TRP A 1128 -31.07 22.46 -43.34
N LEU A 1129 -31.79 23.11 -42.42
CA LEU A 1129 -31.72 22.85 -40.99
C LEU A 1129 -32.13 21.40 -40.63
N ILE A 1130 -33.22 20.90 -41.21
CA ILE A 1130 -33.73 19.55 -41.00
C ILE A 1130 -32.76 18.52 -41.61
N ARG A 1131 -32.35 18.77 -42.87
CA ARG A 1131 -31.37 17.93 -43.57
C ARG A 1131 -30.05 17.80 -42.79
N LYS A 1132 -29.57 18.87 -42.15
CA LYS A 1132 -28.37 18.86 -41.30
C LYS A 1132 -28.55 17.92 -40.09
N THR A 1133 -29.69 17.99 -39.41
CA THR A 1133 -30.03 17.12 -38.27
C THR A 1133 -30.09 15.65 -38.69
N ILE A 1134 -30.76 15.34 -39.80
CA ILE A 1134 -30.86 13.97 -40.34
C ILE A 1134 -29.48 13.40 -40.67
N LYS A 1135 -28.65 14.14 -41.42
CA LYS A 1135 -27.28 13.71 -41.76
C LYS A 1135 -26.41 13.47 -40.53
N SER A 1136 -26.51 14.33 -39.51
CA SER A 1136 -25.80 14.15 -38.24
C SER A 1136 -26.24 12.88 -37.51
N THR A 1137 -27.53 12.55 -37.56
CA THR A 1137 -28.10 11.36 -36.92
C THR A 1137 -27.58 10.09 -37.59
N PHE A 1138 -27.62 10.02 -38.93
CA PHE A 1138 -27.07 8.89 -39.68
C PHE A 1138 -25.56 8.71 -39.46
N LYS A 1139 -24.81 9.84 -39.39
CA LYS A 1139 -23.39 9.79 -39.08
C LYS A 1139 -23.13 9.16 -37.70
N GLN A 1140 -23.81 9.64 -36.66
CA GLN A 1140 -23.66 9.10 -35.29
C GLN A 1140 -24.14 7.65 -35.18
N PHE A 1141 -25.26 7.32 -35.82
CA PHE A 1141 -25.78 5.95 -35.87
C PHE A 1141 -24.74 5.00 -36.50
N ARG A 1142 -24.18 5.37 -37.66
CA ARG A 1142 -23.14 4.57 -38.31
C ARG A 1142 -21.89 4.43 -37.44
N GLU A 1143 -21.39 5.53 -36.88
CA GLU A 1143 -20.19 5.52 -36.03
C GLU A 1143 -20.32 4.57 -34.84
N THR A 1144 -21.52 4.45 -34.27
CA THR A 1144 -21.77 3.65 -33.07
C THR A 1144 -22.16 2.18 -33.35
N HIS A 1145 -22.71 1.89 -34.54
CA HIS A 1145 -23.19 0.55 -34.92
C HIS A 1145 -22.26 -0.21 -35.90
N HIS A 1146 -21.14 0.39 -36.32
CA HIS A 1146 -20.25 -0.20 -37.33
C HIS A 1146 -19.64 -1.54 -36.87
N ASP A 1147 -19.18 -1.63 -35.62
CA ASP A 1147 -18.41 -2.80 -35.15
C ASP A 1147 -19.23 -4.10 -35.13
N ASN A 1148 -20.52 -4.01 -34.81
CA ASN A 1148 -21.45 -5.15 -34.78
C ASN A 1148 -22.46 -5.11 -35.94
N TRP A 1149 -22.13 -4.44 -37.05
CA TRP A 1149 -23.07 -4.22 -38.16
C TRP A 1149 -23.69 -5.51 -38.72
N ARG A 1150 -22.94 -6.62 -38.75
CA ARG A 1150 -23.44 -7.94 -39.20
C ARG A 1150 -24.59 -8.49 -38.37
N GLU A 1151 -24.64 -8.17 -37.07
CA GLU A 1151 -25.77 -8.53 -36.22
C GLU A 1151 -26.90 -7.51 -36.37
N HIS A 1152 -26.54 -6.23 -36.45
CA HIS A 1152 -27.48 -5.13 -36.60
C HIS A 1152 -28.26 -5.14 -37.92
N GLU A 1153 -27.64 -5.51 -39.04
CA GLU A 1153 -28.28 -5.58 -40.36
C GLU A 1153 -29.45 -6.59 -40.38
N THR A 1154 -29.39 -7.64 -39.55
CA THR A 1154 -30.46 -8.64 -39.44
C THR A 1154 -31.75 -8.08 -38.85
N LYS A 1155 -31.69 -6.91 -38.21
CA LYS A 1155 -32.84 -6.23 -37.62
C LYS A 1155 -33.59 -5.33 -38.61
N PHE A 1156 -33.07 -5.20 -39.83
CA PHE A 1156 -33.71 -4.50 -40.94
C PHE A 1156 -34.29 -5.51 -41.95
N THR A 1157 -35.35 -5.13 -42.63
CA THR A 1157 -35.79 -5.86 -43.83
C THR A 1157 -34.87 -5.55 -45.02
N SER A 1158 -34.81 -6.44 -46.02
CA SER A 1158 -33.99 -6.22 -47.22
C SER A 1158 -34.36 -4.92 -47.95
N VAL A 1159 -35.63 -4.53 -47.91
CA VAL A 1159 -36.12 -3.27 -48.51
C VAL A 1159 -35.57 -2.06 -47.75
N GLN A 1160 -35.56 -2.11 -46.41
CA GLN A 1160 -35.04 -1.02 -45.59
C GLN A 1160 -33.52 -0.87 -45.72
N LEU A 1161 -32.77 -1.98 -45.80
CA LEU A 1161 -31.31 -1.93 -46.03
C LEU A 1161 -30.97 -1.28 -47.37
N LEU A 1162 -31.65 -1.69 -48.45
CA LEU A 1162 -31.48 -1.10 -49.78
C LEU A 1162 -31.77 0.40 -49.77
N GLN A 1163 -32.79 0.85 -49.03
CA GLN A 1163 -33.14 2.26 -48.91
C GLN A 1163 -32.12 3.08 -48.11
N LEU A 1164 -31.40 2.45 -47.18
CA LEU A 1164 -30.44 3.10 -46.29
C LEU A 1164 -28.98 2.95 -46.74
N GLU A 1165 -28.70 2.15 -47.76
CA GLU A 1165 -27.36 1.77 -48.24
C GLU A 1165 -26.46 3.00 -48.48
N ASP A 1166 -26.93 3.98 -49.24
CA ASP A 1166 -26.18 5.20 -49.57
C ASP A 1166 -25.88 6.09 -48.34
N LEU A 1167 -26.69 6.00 -47.28
CA LEU A 1167 -26.58 6.81 -46.06
C LEU A 1167 -25.73 6.14 -44.99
N LEU A 1168 -25.67 4.81 -44.98
CA LEU A 1168 -24.94 4.01 -44.01
C LEU A 1168 -23.54 3.62 -44.48
N VAL A 1169 -23.22 3.71 -45.78
CA VAL A 1169 -21.95 3.25 -46.34
C VAL A 1169 -20.92 4.37 -46.58
N SER A 1170 -21.30 5.64 -46.78
CA SER A 1170 -20.38 6.62 -47.42
C SER A 1170 -19.58 7.55 -46.48
N PRO A 1171 -18.23 7.54 -46.46
CA PRO A 1171 -17.39 8.59 -45.84
C PRO A 1171 -17.47 9.92 -46.60
N SER A 1172 -17.24 11.03 -45.92
CA SER A 1172 -17.45 12.42 -46.36
C SER A 1172 -16.58 12.94 -47.54
N TYR A 1173 -16.02 12.07 -48.38
CA TYR A 1173 -15.18 12.46 -49.53
C TYR A 1173 -15.75 12.03 -50.91
N TYR A 1174 -16.90 11.38 -50.97
CA TYR A 1174 -17.64 11.16 -52.22
C TYR A 1174 -19.01 11.81 -52.13
N GLY A 1175 -19.21 12.90 -52.87
CA GLY A 1175 -20.47 13.64 -52.99
C GLY A 1175 -20.27 15.15 -53.01
#